data_AF-U1N2G7-F1
#
_entry.id   AF-U1N2G7-F1
#
_cell.length_a   1.000
_cell.length_b   1.000
_cell.length_c   1.000
_cell.angle_alpha   90.00
_cell.angle_beta   90.00
_cell.angle_gamma   90.00
#
_symmetry.space_group_name_H-M   'P 1'
#
loop_
_entity.id
_entity.type
_entity.pdbx_description
1 polymer ?
#
loop_
_entity_poly.entity_id
_entity_poly.type
_entity_poly.pdbx_seq_one_letter_code
_entity_poly.pdbx_strand_id
1 'polypeptide(L)'
;MPSQDSSSYQCPRPRSVEELSVTDAGQRTESTARQTTGTRDVSTIDSGWTPYFRYDTIYEDQHTAIESFLDTLGQQGYYLKEGACGTGKTLAAVTASIHAIRNPEQLSDRSPTDESFPEYDRVIAVTPVKKQLQQFIAELRGINKTLPAEAKPIRTVVLRGQADMMAIRNANLPKTDTRDVTQDLRATTREIIRFNSDIPLDWPDDLSPPAFSVANYDWSNPSEKAVQTQEKYPYDPNRARAIKDIVAQLEPRDTEDNTQLYIDGIETPYPEHVPHTSEIVDSTRLDSNFNQLPSDLQGRFDPFYAATLSGLQESIVEFADAPSHVVDKQTLFEATVASGCCPHELMCILAQQADVIIGNYNHLLDPETRYLTDKKLGLLNEQTIAIVDEAHQLEERSRDSLSTSVDLYTLMRARNDVKIARQYASGSIADSPTPDLPNERAELAQKIVEDGAKLRTTGIDHAEMRAVEQLLDIAKQKLIEASETIDAVGLIHRFGEEDAEPQSREVKSLVDPNNLNWGDQLTRSVKTNTSVSVSVMQDAERIMSRLEDVFDAFREHGILDRTPQGKPVGAFFRQWAQAPHEVYHPEARVIPSQKESFPDQFPAWVKNWTPELRLFNCIPKRELRRVFSELGSGVLMSATLRPKETFREAIGIDAVPQSGALDTKVQSTDDGMTIRMNGITDEMTESVDTRSTTFDRFPLRFSPENRLSIVIDLPKFTKANRGEQKTDPQAMTDTRRQYAEVIGQVARTDGNILIAMPSYSEAAWVYEYLGTLSTEKRCFIDESSTADETDKLLSEFFESGDGILCTSLRGTITEGVDFDGKKLHTCLSIGVPLAPPSSEMDAVEIAYQRAVDETGGQEAARLIPSTRRVRQSVGRVIRGVDETGVRILADERYGTSDNTNLRMYLSPQQQQEFTPVKYAEVGDAITRFWEYHE
;
A
#
# COMPACT_ATOMS: atom_id res chain seq x y z
N MET A 1 33.50 17.39 22.20
CA MET A 1 34.06 16.10 22.64
C MET A 1 33.70 15.85 24.10
N PRO A 2 32.68 15.03 24.35
CA PRO A 2 32.60 14.20 25.55
C PRO A 2 33.06 12.76 25.23
N SER A 3 33.60 12.08 26.23
CA SER A 3 34.29 10.80 26.18
C SER A 3 33.46 9.66 25.59
N GLN A 4 33.95 9.09 24.49
CA GLN A 4 33.53 7.79 23.99
C GLN A 4 33.96 6.71 25.01
N ASP A 5 32.99 6.01 25.59
CA ASP A 5 33.23 4.69 26.16
C ASP A 5 33.53 3.72 25.00
N SER A 6 34.79 3.67 24.61
CA SER A 6 35.31 2.70 23.65
C SER A 6 35.46 1.34 24.34
N SER A 7 34.35 0.67 24.66
CA SER A 7 34.40 -0.79 24.85
C SER A 7 34.48 -1.41 23.45
N SER A 8 35.69 -1.72 23.01
CA SER A 8 35.91 -2.50 21.78
C SER A 8 35.16 -3.83 21.88
N TYR A 9 34.07 -3.99 21.12
CA TYR A 9 33.47 -5.29 20.86
C TYR A 9 34.48 -6.10 20.03
N GLN A 10 35.38 -6.83 20.68
CA GLN A 10 36.26 -7.77 19.98
C GLN A 10 35.41 -8.85 19.31
N CYS A 11 35.57 -9.01 17.99
CA CYS A 11 34.93 -10.08 17.23
C CYS A 11 35.27 -11.47 17.85
N PRO A 12 34.28 -12.32 18.14
CA PRO A 12 34.52 -13.68 18.66
C PRO A 12 35.27 -14.52 17.62
N ARG A 13 36.26 -15.33 18.03
CA ARG A 13 36.89 -16.31 17.12
C ARG A 13 35.92 -17.46 16.79
N PRO A 14 36.01 -18.07 15.60
CA PRO A 14 35.29 -19.29 15.28
C PRO A 14 35.59 -20.39 16.29
N ARG A 15 34.54 -21.03 16.83
CA ARG A 15 34.63 -22.13 17.79
C ARG A 15 34.54 -23.48 17.09
N SER A 16 35.14 -24.51 17.67
CA SER A 16 34.92 -25.90 17.23
C SER A 16 33.62 -26.48 17.80
N VAL A 17 33.06 -27.55 17.21
CA VAL A 17 31.88 -28.27 17.75
C VAL A 17 32.05 -28.68 19.20
N GLU A 18 33.27 -29.05 19.62
CA GLU A 18 33.59 -29.44 21.00
C GLU A 18 33.52 -28.25 21.98
N GLU A 19 33.76 -27.04 21.49
CA GLU A 19 33.65 -25.77 22.23
C GLU A 19 32.21 -25.20 22.20
N LEU A 20 31.34 -25.73 21.34
CA LEU A 20 29.89 -25.51 21.40
C LEU A 20 29.33 -26.39 22.51
N SER A 21 29.23 -25.83 23.71
CA SER A 21 28.48 -26.48 24.77
C SER A 21 26.99 -26.47 24.37
N VAL A 22 26.34 -27.64 24.47
CA VAL A 22 24.90 -27.83 24.22
C VAL A 22 24.04 -26.92 25.13
N THR A 23 24.64 -26.37 26.19
CA THR A 23 23.98 -25.64 27.27
C THR A 23 24.58 -24.25 27.59
N ASP A 24 25.64 -23.78 26.92
CA ASP A 24 26.28 -22.46 27.17
C ASP A 24 25.79 -21.35 26.24
N ALA A 25 24.58 -21.49 25.70
CA ALA A 25 23.83 -20.34 25.21
C ALA A 25 23.40 -19.43 26.38
N GLY A 26 24.36 -18.90 27.15
CA GLY A 26 24.16 -17.79 28.10
C GLY A 26 24.26 -18.10 29.60
N GLN A 27 25.31 -18.74 30.10
CA GLN A 27 25.55 -18.81 31.57
C GLN A 27 25.86 -17.45 32.25
N ARG A 28 25.94 -16.33 31.52
CA ARG A 28 26.11 -14.99 32.11
C ARG A 28 24.81 -14.21 32.34
N THR A 29 23.63 -14.78 32.10
CA THR A 29 22.34 -14.08 32.29
C THR A 29 21.26 -14.86 33.05
N GLU A 30 21.62 -15.94 33.77
CA GLU A 30 20.66 -16.70 34.60
C GLU A 30 19.91 -15.82 35.63
N SER A 31 20.50 -14.69 36.02
CA SER A 31 19.89 -13.72 36.94
C SER A 31 18.79 -12.85 36.31
N THR A 32 18.78 -12.63 35.00
CA THR A 32 17.82 -11.73 34.31
C THR A 32 16.76 -12.47 33.48
N ALA A 33 17.08 -13.66 32.96
CA ALA A 33 16.11 -14.46 32.21
C ALA A 33 15.04 -15.11 33.12
N ARG A 34 15.40 -15.52 34.35
CA ARG A 34 14.43 -16.06 35.33
C ARG A 34 13.45 -15.01 35.87
N GLN A 35 13.74 -13.73 35.73
CA GLN A 35 12.83 -12.64 36.14
C GLN A 35 11.85 -12.21 35.04
N THR A 36 12.05 -12.61 33.77
CA THR A 36 11.28 -12.11 32.62
C THR A 36 10.24 -13.09 32.06
N THR A 37 10.09 -14.28 32.65
CA THR A 37 9.12 -15.32 32.24
C THR A 37 7.91 -15.45 33.18
N GLY A 38 7.78 -14.58 34.18
CA GLY A 38 6.62 -14.58 35.06
C GLY A 38 5.35 -14.21 34.31
N THR A 39 4.39 -15.13 34.26
CA THR A 39 3.01 -14.81 33.91
C THR A 39 2.26 -14.40 35.18
N ARG A 40 1.31 -13.48 35.04
CA ARG A 40 0.34 -13.11 36.07
C ARG A 40 -1.04 -13.55 35.64
N ASP A 41 -1.86 -13.93 36.60
CA ASP A 41 -3.29 -14.14 36.37
C ASP A 41 -3.95 -12.77 36.15
N VAL A 42 -4.66 -12.63 35.04
CA VAL A 42 -5.30 -11.36 34.63
C VAL A 42 -6.35 -10.93 35.65
N SER A 43 -7.00 -11.88 36.35
CA SER A 43 -7.96 -11.56 37.41
C SER A 43 -7.34 -10.89 38.64
N THR A 44 -6.01 -10.92 38.78
CA THR A 44 -5.27 -10.26 39.87
C THR A 44 -4.83 -8.84 39.52
N ILE A 45 -5.05 -8.40 38.28
CA ILE A 45 -4.65 -7.09 37.77
C ILE A 45 -5.82 -6.14 37.90
N ASP A 46 -5.66 -5.11 38.74
CA ASP A 46 -6.67 -4.07 38.92
C ASP A 46 -6.53 -2.97 37.84
N SER A 47 -6.84 -3.34 36.60
CA SER A 47 -6.80 -2.43 35.45
C SER A 47 -8.07 -2.55 34.61
N GLY A 48 -8.62 -1.41 34.18
CA GLY A 48 -9.86 -1.35 33.40
C GLY A 48 -9.77 -1.96 32.00
N TRP A 49 -8.57 -2.21 31.48
CA TRP A 49 -8.36 -2.87 30.19
C TRP A 49 -8.49 -4.40 30.24
N THR A 50 -8.45 -5.01 31.43
CA THR A 50 -8.46 -6.47 31.59
C THR A 50 -9.62 -7.20 30.88
N PRO A 51 -10.85 -6.66 30.76
CA PRO A 51 -11.93 -7.33 30.01
C PRO A 51 -11.65 -7.44 28.51
N TYR A 52 -10.75 -6.61 27.97
CA TYR A 52 -10.37 -6.62 26.55
C TYR A 52 -9.15 -7.50 26.27
N PHE A 53 -8.59 -8.16 27.29
CA PHE A 53 -7.50 -9.11 27.15
C PHE A 53 -8.04 -10.55 27.20
N ARG A 54 -7.99 -11.23 26.05
CA ARG A 54 -8.71 -12.52 25.83
C ARG A 54 -8.16 -13.75 26.55
N TYR A 55 -7.06 -13.66 27.29
CA TYR A 55 -6.41 -14.81 27.94
C TYR A 55 -6.41 -14.63 29.45
N ASP A 56 -6.50 -15.73 30.19
CA ASP A 56 -6.52 -15.70 31.66
C ASP A 56 -5.16 -15.33 32.28
N THR A 57 -4.08 -15.45 31.51
CA THR A 57 -2.73 -15.11 31.96
C THR A 57 -2.04 -14.16 30.99
N ILE A 58 -1.26 -13.24 31.55
CA ILE A 58 -0.52 -12.22 30.81
C ILE A 58 0.96 -12.26 31.21
N TYR A 59 1.83 -11.99 30.25
CA TYR A 59 3.26 -11.82 30.51
C TYR A 59 3.56 -10.39 30.98
N GLU A 60 4.53 -10.22 31.88
CA GLU A 60 4.87 -8.91 32.45
C GLU A 60 5.23 -7.84 31.41
N ASP A 61 5.92 -8.26 30.35
CA ASP A 61 6.28 -7.37 29.26
C ASP A 61 5.03 -6.93 28.46
N GLN A 62 4.05 -7.82 28.23
CA GLN A 62 2.77 -7.45 27.61
C GLN A 62 1.99 -6.45 28.46
N HIS A 63 1.91 -6.69 29.76
CA HIS A 63 1.33 -5.76 30.72
C HIS A 63 1.99 -4.38 30.60
N THR A 64 3.33 -4.35 30.69
CA THR A 64 4.11 -3.11 30.53
C THR A 64 3.83 -2.42 29.20
N ALA A 65 3.71 -3.18 28.10
CA ALA A 65 3.44 -2.61 26.78
C ALA A 65 2.04 -2.00 26.65
N ILE A 66 1.03 -2.61 27.28
CA ILE A 66 -0.33 -2.05 27.34
C ILE A 66 -0.29 -0.72 28.10
N GLU A 67 0.31 -0.72 29.29
CA GLU A 67 0.42 0.46 30.15
C GLU A 67 1.18 1.61 29.46
N SER A 68 2.38 1.34 28.90
CA SER A 68 3.15 2.36 28.19
C SER A 68 2.46 2.89 26.94
N PHE A 69 1.66 2.06 26.27
CA PHE A 69 0.88 2.54 25.12
C PHE A 69 -0.29 3.42 25.58
N LEU A 70 -0.98 3.09 26.67
CA LEU A 70 -2.00 3.96 27.26
C LEU A 70 -1.43 5.31 27.70
N ASP A 71 -0.23 5.33 28.29
CA ASP A 71 0.46 6.58 28.64
C ASP A 71 0.80 7.41 27.39
N THR A 72 1.23 6.75 26.32
CA THR A 72 1.53 7.40 25.03
C THR A 72 0.25 7.97 24.39
N LEU A 73 -0.87 7.24 24.46
CA LEU A 73 -2.18 7.70 23.99
C LEU A 73 -2.65 8.94 24.76
N GLY A 74 -2.39 9.02 26.07
CA GLY A 74 -2.72 10.19 26.90
C GLY A 74 -1.95 11.45 26.50
N GLN A 75 -0.75 11.29 25.92
CA GLN A 75 0.08 12.39 25.42
C GLN A 75 -0.13 12.67 23.93
N GLN A 76 -1.09 11.99 23.28
CA GLN A 76 -1.30 12.01 21.82
C GLN A 76 0.00 11.67 21.03
N GLY A 77 0.88 10.85 21.61
CA GLY A 77 2.20 10.51 21.08
C GLY A 77 2.18 9.32 20.11
N TYR A 78 3.36 8.80 19.75
CA TYR A 78 3.52 7.59 18.95
C TYR A 78 4.42 6.55 19.61
N TYR A 79 3.89 5.32 19.76
CA TYR A 79 4.60 4.21 20.40
C TYR A 79 5.27 3.32 19.36
N LEU A 80 6.59 3.18 19.40
CA LEU A 80 7.35 2.28 18.52
C LEU A 80 7.69 1.00 19.28
N LYS A 81 7.21 -0.15 18.79
CA LYS A 81 7.38 -1.45 19.46
C LYS A 81 8.17 -2.43 18.60
N GLU A 82 9.34 -2.85 19.07
CA GLU A 82 10.11 -3.94 18.47
C GLU A 82 9.89 -5.26 19.23
N GLY A 83 9.57 -6.36 18.54
CA GLY A 83 9.48 -7.67 19.21
C GLY A 83 9.29 -8.83 18.25
N ALA A 84 9.84 -10.00 18.57
CA ALA A 84 9.69 -11.20 17.75
C ALA A 84 8.21 -11.56 17.53
N CYS A 85 7.90 -12.31 16.47
CA CYS A 85 6.56 -12.86 16.29
C CYS A 85 6.19 -13.79 17.47
N GLY A 86 4.90 -13.94 17.77
CA GLY A 86 4.43 -14.74 18.91
C GLY A 86 4.52 -14.05 20.29
N THR A 87 5.17 -12.89 20.42
CA THR A 87 5.27 -12.15 21.70
C THR A 87 3.97 -11.41 22.10
N GLY A 88 2.92 -11.47 21.28
CA GLY A 88 1.62 -10.82 21.56
C GLY A 88 1.59 -9.30 21.39
N LYS A 89 2.42 -8.74 20.50
CA LYS A 89 2.39 -7.30 20.13
C LYS A 89 1.00 -6.84 19.69
N THR A 90 0.39 -7.61 18.79
CA THR A 90 -0.95 -7.38 18.24
C THR A 90 -1.99 -7.30 19.35
N LEU A 91 -2.01 -8.28 20.26
CA LEU A 91 -2.97 -8.31 21.36
C LEU A 91 -2.78 -7.13 22.31
N ALA A 92 -1.54 -6.78 22.69
CA ALA A 92 -1.28 -5.64 23.55
C ALA A 92 -1.76 -4.31 22.94
N ALA A 93 -1.48 -4.08 21.65
CA ALA A 93 -1.91 -2.88 20.95
C ALA A 93 -3.43 -2.77 20.84
N VAL A 94 -4.10 -3.87 20.46
CA VAL A 94 -5.57 -3.90 20.33
C VAL A 94 -6.25 -3.71 21.69
N THR A 95 -5.74 -4.37 22.74
CA THR A 95 -6.27 -4.25 24.11
C THR A 95 -6.23 -2.80 24.61
N ALA A 96 -5.07 -2.15 24.51
CA ALA A 96 -4.89 -0.76 24.94
C ALA A 96 -5.80 0.19 24.16
N SER A 97 -5.88 0.02 22.83
CA SER A 97 -6.64 0.94 21.99
C SER A 97 -8.15 0.81 22.19
N ILE A 98 -8.66 -0.41 22.36
CA ILE A 98 -10.08 -0.65 22.69
C ILE A 98 -10.42 -0.04 24.05
N HIS A 99 -9.55 -0.21 25.04
CA HIS A 99 -9.77 0.37 26.35
C HIS A 99 -9.83 1.91 26.29
N ALA A 100 -8.92 2.53 25.53
CA ALA A 100 -8.86 3.97 25.32
C ALA A 100 -10.13 4.54 24.67
N ILE A 101 -10.70 3.85 23.68
CA ILE A 101 -11.98 4.28 23.07
C ILE A 101 -13.14 4.15 24.04
N ARG A 102 -13.20 3.05 24.80
CA ARG A 102 -14.41 2.70 25.57
C ARG A 102 -14.46 3.31 26.96
N ASN A 103 -13.30 3.62 27.54
CA ASN A 103 -13.19 4.04 28.94
C ASN A 103 -12.24 5.24 29.10
N PRO A 104 -12.34 6.31 28.29
CA PRO A 104 -11.42 7.45 28.37
C PRO A 104 -11.46 8.13 29.75
N GLU A 105 -12.61 8.10 30.44
CA GLU A 105 -12.75 8.62 31.81
C GLU A 105 -11.85 7.90 32.84
N GLN A 106 -11.53 6.62 32.61
CA GLN A 106 -10.63 5.85 33.48
C GLN A 106 -9.14 6.13 33.21
N LEU A 107 -8.83 6.98 32.24
CA LEU A 107 -7.48 7.29 31.80
C LEU A 107 -7.11 8.77 32.02
N SER A 108 -7.97 9.54 32.68
CA SER A 108 -7.76 10.98 32.90
C SER A 108 -6.46 11.32 33.62
N ASP A 109 -5.99 10.43 34.49
CA ASP A 109 -4.74 10.57 35.25
C ASP A 109 -3.46 10.36 34.42
N ARG A 110 -3.59 9.84 33.19
CA ARG A 110 -2.47 9.63 32.26
C ARG A 110 -2.16 10.84 31.39
N SER A 111 -3.01 11.85 31.40
CA SER A 111 -2.77 13.10 30.67
C SER A 111 -1.63 13.88 31.33
N PRO A 112 -0.67 14.42 30.55
CA PRO A 112 0.48 15.17 31.09
C PRO A 112 0.10 16.54 31.70
N THR A 113 -1.14 17.00 31.54
CA THR A 113 -1.70 18.29 32.00
C THR A 113 -2.97 18.03 32.85
N ASP A 114 -3.51 19.04 33.55
CA ASP A 114 -4.86 18.97 34.17
C ASP A 114 -6.01 18.84 33.14
N GLU A 115 -5.69 18.46 31.89
CA GLU A 115 -6.63 18.24 30.79
C GLU A 115 -7.14 16.80 30.81
N SER A 116 -8.36 16.61 30.32
CA SER A 116 -8.95 15.27 30.17
C SER A 116 -8.15 14.42 29.18
N PHE A 117 -8.20 13.10 29.36
CA PHE A 117 -7.67 12.16 28.37
C PHE A 117 -8.31 12.41 26.99
N PRO A 118 -7.55 12.30 25.88
CA PRO A 118 -8.08 12.53 24.55
C PRO A 118 -9.26 11.62 24.20
N GLU A 119 -10.29 12.17 23.56
CA GLU A 119 -11.46 11.41 23.14
C GLU A 119 -11.19 10.70 21.81
N TYR A 120 -10.95 9.39 21.88
CA TYR A 120 -10.80 8.51 20.72
C TYR A 120 -12.10 7.75 20.46
N ASP A 121 -12.51 7.63 19.19
CA ASP A 121 -13.74 6.93 18.80
C ASP A 121 -13.49 5.68 17.94
N ARG A 122 -12.28 5.54 17.39
CA ARG A 122 -11.97 4.52 16.39
C ARG A 122 -10.51 4.07 16.40
N VAL A 123 -10.31 2.79 16.06
CA VAL A 123 -9.00 2.22 15.75
C VAL A 123 -8.93 1.84 14.28
N ILE A 124 -7.83 2.19 13.61
CA ILE A 124 -7.45 1.61 12.33
C ILE A 124 -6.18 0.78 12.48
N ALA A 125 -6.28 -0.52 12.19
CA ALA A 125 -5.17 -1.45 12.16
C ALA A 125 -4.78 -1.77 10.72
N VAL A 126 -3.52 -1.53 10.36
CA VAL A 126 -3.00 -1.78 9.01
C VAL A 126 -1.80 -2.71 9.03
N THR A 127 -1.77 -3.64 8.08
CA THR A 127 -0.64 -4.54 7.85
C THR A 127 -0.45 -4.82 6.35
N PRO A 128 0.78 -4.91 5.84
CA PRO A 128 1.03 -5.30 4.45
C PRO A 128 0.91 -6.82 4.23
N VAL A 129 0.78 -7.61 5.30
CA VAL A 129 0.84 -9.09 5.26
C VAL A 129 -0.55 -9.71 5.46
N LYS A 130 -1.03 -10.45 4.46
CA LYS A 130 -2.36 -11.12 4.49
C LYS A 130 -2.54 -12.03 5.70
N LYS A 131 -1.52 -12.77 6.13
CA LYS A 131 -1.60 -13.65 7.32
C LYS A 131 -1.70 -12.87 8.64
N GLN A 132 -0.99 -11.76 8.78
CA GLN A 132 -1.10 -10.90 9.96
C GLN A 132 -2.48 -10.25 10.07
N LEU A 133 -3.09 -9.91 8.94
CA LEU A 133 -4.47 -9.44 8.91
C LEU A 133 -5.43 -10.48 9.49
N GLN A 134 -5.22 -11.78 9.18
CA GLN A 134 -5.99 -12.86 9.80
C GLN A 134 -5.73 -13.00 11.30
N GLN A 135 -4.51 -12.74 11.76
CA GLN A 135 -4.20 -12.67 13.18
C GLN A 135 -5.00 -11.57 13.88
N PHE A 136 -5.07 -10.35 13.33
CA PHE A 136 -5.92 -9.27 13.87
C PHE A 136 -7.40 -9.68 13.97
N ILE A 137 -7.94 -10.31 12.92
CA ILE A 137 -9.32 -10.85 12.92
C ILE A 137 -9.49 -11.86 14.05
N ALA A 138 -8.56 -12.81 14.20
CA ALA A 138 -8.61 -13.84 15.22
C ALA A 138 -8.53 -13.27 16.64
N GLU A 139 -7.73 -12.22 16.87
CA GLU A 139 -7.66 -11.55 18.17
C GLU A 139 -8.97 -10.83 18.50
N LEU A 140 -9.54 -10.05 17.59
CA LEU A 140 -10.81 -9.34 17.82
C LEU A 140 -11.98 -10.30 18.03
N ARG A 141 -12.06 -11.37 17.23
CA ARG A 141 -13.04 -12.44 17.44
C ARG A 141 -12.85 -13.10 18.81
N GLY A 142 -11.60 -13.31 19.23
CA GLY A 142 -11.25 -13.88 20.54
C GLY A 142 -11.65 -12.98 21.70
N ILE A 143 -11.39 -11.67 21.60
CA ILE A 143 -11.82 -10.67 22.59
C ILE A 143 -13.35 -10.69 22.70
N ASN A 144 -14.08 -10.59 21.58
CA ASN A 144 -15.55 -10.61 21.62
C ASN A 144 -16.15 -11.88 22.21
N LYS A 145 -15.46 -13.03 22.10
CA LYS A 145 -15.90 -14.29 22.73
C LYS A 145 -15.66 -14.34 24.24
N THR A 146 -14.71 -13.55 24.74
CA THR A 146 -14.29 -13.54 26.15
C THR A 146 -14.80 -12.33 26.92
N LEU A 147 -15.40 -11.35 26.22
CA LEU A 147 -16.08 -10.21 26.83
C LEU A 147 -17.18 -10.67 27.81
N PRO A 148 -17.39 -9.94 28.92
CA PRO A 148 -18.55 -10.13 29.79
C PRO A 148 -19.87 -10.00 29.01
N ALA A 149 -20.91 -10.75 29.43
CA ALA A 149 -22.18 -10.82 28.70
C ALA A 149 -22.91 -9.47 28.58
N GLU A 150 -22.69 -8.58 29.54
CA GLU A 150 -23.21 -7.22 29.60
C GLU A 150 -22.41 -6.21 28.77
N ALA A 151 -21.20 -6.57 28.31
CA ALA A 151 -20.36 -5.69 27.52
C ALA A 151 -20.84 -5.63 26.07
N LYS A 152 -20.85 -4.43 25.49
CA LYS A 152 -21.15 -4.27 24.06
C LYS A 152 -20.07 -4.99 23.23
N PRO A 153 -20.40 -5.76 22.19
CA PRO A 153 -19.41 -6.34 21.29
C PRO A 153 -18.58 -5.26 20.59
N ILE A 154 -17.31 -5.55 20.31
CA ILE A 154 -16.43 -4.73 19.47
C ILE A 154 -16.84 -4.91 18.02
N ARG A 155 -17.33 -3.85 17.39
CA ARG A 155 -17.76 -3.89 15.99
C ARG A 155 -16.55 -3.71 15.10
N THR A 156 -16.28 -4.69 14.23
CA THR A 156 -15.09 -4.67 13.37
C THR A 156 -15.44 -4.84 11.90
N VAL A 157 -14.80 -4.05 11.03
CA VAL A 157 -14.87 -4.23 9.56
C VAL A 157 -13.47 -4.45 8.99
N VAL A 158 -13.34 -5.43 8.10
CA VAL A 158 -12.11 -5.71 7.35
C VAL A 158 -12.22 -5.10 5.95
N LEU A 159 -11.49 -4.02 5.71
CA LEU A 159 -11.46 -3.33 4.43
C LEU A 159 -10.73 -4.15 3.35
N ARG A 160 -11.26 -4.05 2.13
CA ARG A 160 -10.72 -4.63 0.89
C ARG A 160 -10.86 -3.62 -0.24
N GLY A 161 -10.02 -3.74 -1.26
CA GLY A 161 -10.11 -2.86 -2.43
C GLY A 161 -11.41 -3.08 -3.20
N GLN A 162 -11.86 -2.06 -3.94
CA GLN A 162 -13.05 -2.14 -4.80
C GLN A 162 -13.01 -3.33 -5.75
N ALA A 163 -11.85 -3.57 -6.36
CA ALA A 163 -11.58 -4.72 -7.22
C ALA A 163 -11.89 -6.07 -6.54
N ASP A 164 -11.45 -6.25 -5.30
CA ASP A 164 -11.62 -7.50 -4.55
C ASP A 164 -13.08 -7.73 -4.11
N MET A 165 -13.84 -6.64 -3.98
CA MET A 165 -15.22 -6.61 -3.50
C MET A 165 -16.26 -6.49 -4.61
N MET A 166 -15.86 -6.36 -5.87
CA MET A 166 -16.77 -6.30 -7.00
C MET A 166 -17.32 -7.70 -7.30
N ALA A 167 -18.63 -7.88 -7.09
CA ALA A 167 -19.31 -9.17 -7.23
C ALA A 167 -19.04 -9.80 -8.61
N ILE A 168 -19.26 -9.06 -9.70
CA ILE A 168 -19.05 -9.51 -11.08
C ILE A 168 -17.63 -10.05 -11.32
N ARG A 169 -16.60 -9.39 -10.78
CA ARG A 169 -15.19 -9.81 -10.95
C ARG A 169 -14.86 -11.11 -10.22
N ASN A 170 -15.64 -11.46 -9.20
CA ASN A 170 -15.50 -12.70 -8.43
C ASN A 170 -16.43 -13.81 -8.97
N ALA A 171 -17.15 -13.57 -10.06
CA ALA A 171 -18.03 -14.55 -10.69
C ALA A 171 -17.30 -15.33 -11.80
N ASN A 172 -17.80 -16.52 -12.10
CA ASN A 172 -17.37 -17.29 -13.28
C ASN A 172 -18.12 -16.77 -14.51
N LEU A 173 -17.51 -15.82 -15.23
CA LEU A 173 -18.11 -15.22 -16.42
C LEU A 173 -17.72 -15.96 -17.71
N PRO A 174 -18.57 -15.89 -18.76
CA PRO A 174 -18.24 -16.37 -20.09
C PRO A 174 -16.98 -15.68 -20.65
N LYS A 175 -16.27 -16.36 -21.56
CA LYS A 175 -15.03 -15.83 -22.19
C LYS A 175 -15.21 -14.51 -22.95
N THR A 176 -16.45 -14.17 -23.34
CA THR A 176 -16.79 -12.90 -23.99
C THR A 176 -16.71 -11.69 -23.07
N ASP A 177 -16.69 -11.93 -21.75
CA ASP A 177 -16.65 -10.92 -20.71
C ASP A 177 -15.29 -11.01 -20.02
N THR A 178 -14.27 -10.47 -20.69
CA THR A 178 -12.89 -10.51 -20.18
C THR A 178 -12.71 -9.56 -19.00
N ARG A 179 -11.68 -9.81 -18.18
CA ARG A 179 -11.35 -8.94 -17.04
C ARG A 179 -11.09 -7.49 -17.45
N ASP A 180 -10.54 -7.26 -18.63
CA ASP A 180 -10.26 -5.92 -19.16
C ASP A 180 -11.55 -5.12 -19.42
N VAL A 181 -12.58 -5.79 -19.96
CA VAL A 181 -13.91 -5.20 -20.20
C VAL A 181 -14.62 -4.81 -18.88
N THR A 182 -14.23 -5.41 -17.75
CA THR A 182 -14.86 -5.19 -16.43
C THR A 182 -14.16 -4.15 -15.54
N GLN A 183 -13.13 -3.46 -16.03
CA GLN A 183 -12.32 -2.57 -15.19
C GLN A 183 -13.07 -1.30 -14.73
N ASP A 184 -13.99 -0.75 -15.53
CA ASP A 184 -14.71 0.51 -15.19
C ASP A 184 -16.23 0.44 -15.39
N LEU A 185 -16.86 -0.63 -14.87
CA LEU A 185 -18.32 -0.78 -14.93
C LEU A 185 -19.07 0.32 -14.15
N ARG A 186 -18.44 0.89 -13.11
CA ARG A 186 -19.09 1.88 -12.23
C ARG A 186 -19.26 3.24 -12.90
N ALA A 187 -18.35 3.67 -13.78
CA ALA A 187 -18.52 4.92 -14.53
C ALA A 187 -19.80 4.87 -15.37
N THR A 188 -19.97 3.83 -16.19
CA THR A 188 -21.20 3.61 -16.96
C THR A 188 -22.42 3.52 -16.05
N THR A 189 -22.31 2.80 -14.93
CA THR A 189 -23.42 2.67 -13.97
C THR A 189 -23.88 4.04 -13.48
N ARG A 190 -22.97 4.94 -13.12
CA ARG A 190 -23.28 6.30 -12.66
C ARG A 190 -23.98 7.12 -13.73
N GLU A 191 -23.56 7.01 -14.99
CA GLU A 191 -24.23 7.68 -16.13
C GLU A 191 -25.66 7.16 -16.35
N ILE A 192 -25.91 5.88 -16.10
CA ILE A 192 -27.25 5.30 -16.18
C ILE A 192 -28.17 5.84 -15.07
N ILE A 193 -27.68 5.92 -13.83
CA ILE A 193 -28.51 6.23 -12.65
C ILE A 193 -28.46 7.70 -12.20
N ARG A 194 -27.64 8.56 -12.83
CA ARG A 194 -27.59 10.00 -12.50
C ARG A 194 -28.93 10.68 -12.75
N PHE A 195 -29.18 11.76 -12.00
CA PHE A 195 -30.22 12.72 -12.35
C PHE A 195 -29.92 13.30 -13.74
N ASN A 196 -30.96 13.58 -14.51
CA ASN A 196 -30.85 14.06 -15.90
C ASN A 196 -30.08 13.12 -16.84
N SER A 197 -30.16 11.80 -16.64
CA SER A 197 -29.64 10.84 -17.62
C SER A 197 -30.55 10.79 -18.85
N ASP A 198 -29.95 10.94 -20.03
CA ASP A 198 -30.66 10.89 -21.33
C ASP A 198 -31.00 9.46 -21.76
N ILE A 199 -30.56 8.44 -21.01
CA ILE A 199 -30.84 7.04 -21.31
C ILE A 199 -32.32 6.75 -21.00
N PRO A 200 -33.16 6.42 -22.00
CA PRO A 200 -34.56 6.13 -21.80
C PRO A 200 -34.72 4.67 -21.34
N LEU A 201 -34.83 4.46 -20.02
CA LEU A 201 -34.99 3.13 -19.46
C LEU A 201 -36.31 2.47 -19.89
N ASP A 202 -36.28 1.16 -20.08
CA ASP A 202 -37.47 0.32 -20.22
C ASP A 202 -38.09 0.06 -18.84
N TRP A 203 -38.84 1.04 -18.33
CA TRP A 203 -39.33 1.02 -16.95
C TRP A 203 -40.26 -0.18 -16.68
N PRO A 204 -40.03 -0.96 -15.60
CA PRO A 204 -40.93 -2.05 -15.21
C PRO A 204 -42.38 -1.57 -14.99
N ASP A 205 -43.35 -2.37 -15.41
CA ASP A 205 -44.79 -2.03 -15.35
C ASP A 205 -45.30 -1.71 -13.92
N ASP A 206 -44.69 -2.32 -12.90
CA ASP A 206 -45.04 -2.13 -11.49
C ASP A 206 -44.35 -0.92 -10.83
N LEU A 207 -43.44 -0.26 -11.56
CA LEU A 207 -42.66 0.85 -11.06
C LEU A 207 -43.05 2.14 -11.78
N SER A 208 -43.76 3.03 -11.07
CA SER A 208 -44.16 4.34 -11.62
C SER A 208 -43.08 5.40 -11.31
N PRO A 209 -42.22 5.78 -12.28
CA PRO A 209 -41.16 6.75 -12.02
C PRO A 209 -41.72 8.15 -11.76
N PRO A 210 -41.13 8.92 -10.83
CA PRO A 210 -41.33 10.36 -10.80
C PRO A 210 -40.93 10.99 -12.14
N ALA A 211 -41.62 12.06 -12.55
CA ALA A 211 -41.35 12.73 -13.82
C ALA A 211 -39.87 13.13 -13.99
N PHE A 212 -39.20 13.53 -12.91
CA PHE A 212 -37.79 13.93 -12.90
C PHE A 212 -36.79 12.78 -13.13
N SER A 213 -37.24 11.53 -13.02
CA SER A 213 -36.42 10.33 -13.22
C SER A 213 -36.44 9.83 -14.67
N VAL A 214 -37.44 10.25 -15.44
CA VAL A 214 -37.61 9.87 -16.85
C VAL A 214 -36.69 10.74 -17.72
N ALA A 215 -36.13 10.14 -18.77
CA ALA A 215 -35.33 10.86 -19.76
C ALA A 215 -36.13 12.02 -20.39
N ASN A 216 -35.43 13.09 -20.79
CA ASN A 216 -36.00 14.35 -21.32
C ASN A 216 -36.79 15.21 -20.31
N TYR A 217 -36.62 14.99 -19.01
CA TYR A 217 -37.12 15.94 -18.02
C TYR A 217 -36.35 17.26 -18.07
N ASP A 218 -37.04 18.39 -18.04
CA ASP A 218 -36.41 19.71 -18.08
C ASP A 218 -35.84 20.10 -16.70
N TRP A 219 -34.56 19.80 -16.50
CA TRP A 219 -33.81 20.18 -15.31
C TRP A 219 -33.43 21.67 -15.26
N SER A 220 -33.70 22.46 -16.30
CA SER A 220 -33.56 23.92 -16.24
C SER A 220 -34.68 24.58 -15.41
N ASN A 221 -35.78 23.85 -15.20
CA ASN A 221 -36.90 24.26 -14.35
C ASN A 221 -37.39 23.08 -13.47
N PRO A 222 -36.58 22.65 -12.49
CA PRO A 222 -36.88 21.47 -11.70
C PRO A 222 -38.04 21.71 -10.73
N SER A 223 -38.86 20.67 -10.51
CA SER A 223 -39.91 20.70 -9.50
C SER A 223 -39.28 20.69 -8.09
N GLU A 224 -39.99 21.22 -7.10
CA GLU A 224 -39.52 21.25 -5.71
C GLU A 224 -39.13 19.85 -5.19
N LYS A 225 -39.90 18.82 -5.55
CA LYS A 225 -39.61 17.43 -5.21
C LYS A 225 -38.33 16.90 -5.88
N ALA A 226 -38.03 17.35 -7.10
CA ALA A 226 -36.80 16.95 -7.80
C ALA A 226 -35.57 17.53 -7.09
N VAL A 227 -35.62 18.82 -6.73
CA VAL A 227 -34.55 19.50 -5.97
C VAL A 227 -34.32 18.81 -4.62
N GLN A 228 -35.38 18.60 -3.83
CA GLN A 228 -35.28 17.94 -2.53
C GLN A 228 -34.70 16.52 -2.63
N THR A 229 -35.02 15.79 -3.70
CA THR A 229 -34.51 14.43 -3.91
C THR A 229 -33.03 14.46 -4.30
N GLN A 230 -32.62 15.38 -5.18
CA GLN A 230 -31.23 15.56 -5.62
C GLN A 230 -30.33 16.05 -4.48
N GLU A 231 -30.84 16.88 -3.56
CA GLU A 231 -30.10 17.28 -2.36
C GLU A 231 -29.88 16.12 -1.39
N LYS A 232 -30.80 15.15 -1.35
CA LYS A 232 -30.75 14.01 -0.44
C LYS A 232 -29.90 12.85 -0.95
N TYR A 233 -29.89 12.61 -2.26
CA TYR A 233 -29.23 11.44 -2.86
C TYR A 233 -28.20 11.86 -3.91
N PRO A 234 -27.03 11.22 -3.96
CA PRO A 234 -26.02 11.53 -4.99
C PRO A 234 -26.42 11.09 -6.40
N TYR A 235 -27.32 10.11 -6.51
CA TYR A 235 -27.86 9.56 -7.77
C TYR A 235 -29.37 9.35 -7.65
N ASP A 236 -30.07 9.15 -8.76
CA ASP A 236 -31.51 8.94 -8.76
C ASP A 236 -31.85 7.51 -8.26
N PRO A 237 -32.44 7.37 -7.06
CA PRO A 237 -32.73 6.05 -6.49
C PRO A 237 -33.83 5.30 -7.27
N ASN A 238 -34.70 6.00 -8.00
CA ASN A 238 -35.76 5.37 -8.79
C ASN A 238 -35.19 4.71 -10.04
N ARG A 239 -34.25 5.39 -10.71
CA ARG A 239 -33.50 4.81 -11.84
C ARG A 239 -32.68 3.61 -11.38
N ALA A 240 -31.96 3.74 -10.26
CA ALA A 240 -31.20 2.66 -9.66
C ALA A 240 -32.06 1.41 -9.35
N ARG A 241 -33.27 1.63 -8.82
CA ARG A 241 -34.25 0.55 -8.59
C ARG A 241 -34.75 -0.08 -9.90
N ALA A 242 -35.09 0.72 -10.90
CA ALA A 242 -35.51 0.20 -12.20
C ALA A 242 -34.43 -0.67 -12.85
N ILE A 243 -33.15 -0.25 -12.80
CA ILE A 243 -32.04 -1.08 -13.32
C ILE A 243 -31.98 -2.44 -12.65
N LYS A 244 -32.12 -2.50 -11.33
CA LYS A 244 -32.16 -3.76 -10.59
C LYS A 244 -33.26 -4.68 -11.13
N ASP A 245 -34.47 -4.14 -11.27
CA ASP A 245 -35.66 -4.91 -11.63
C ASP A 245 -35.63 -5.34 -13.12
N ILE A 246 -35.18 -4.46 -14.02
CA ILE A 246 -35.01 -4.78 -15.46
C ILE A 246 -33.96 -5.87 -15.65
N VAL A 247 -32.77 -5.70 -15.06
CA VAL A 247 -31.66 -6.65 -15.26
C VAL A 247 -32.02 -8.02 -14.69
N ALA A 248 -32.76 -8.08 -13.58
CA ALA A 248 -33.22 -9.34 -13.00
C ALA A 248 -34.25 -10.11 -13.84
N GLN A 249 -34.84 -9.44 -14.86
CA GLN A 249 -35.82 -10.03 -15.77
C GLN A 249 -35.24 -10.34 -17.16
N LEU A 250 -33.95 -10.05 -17.40
CA LEU A 250 -33.32 -10.32 -18.70
C LEU A 250 -33.31 -11.83 -18.99
N GLU A 251 -33.69 -12.18 -20.22
CA GLU A 251 -33.58 -13.55 -20.70
C GLU A 251 -32.10 -13.92 -20.97
N PRO A 252 -31.67 -15.17 -20.69
CA PRO A 252 -30.34 -15.64 -21.02
C PRO A 252 -30.03 -15.54 -22.53
N ARG A 253 -28.77 -15.27 -22.88
CA ARG A 253 -28.34 -15.19 -24.30
C ARG A 253 -28.32 -16.55 -25.03
N ASP A 254 -28.19 -17.65 -24.28
CA ASP A 254 -28.17 -19.01 -24.82
C ASP A 254 -29.42 -19.79 -24.40
N THR A 255 -29.99 -20.56 -25.34
CA THR A 255 -31.27 -21.27 -25.21
C THR A 255 -31.21 -22.57 -24.38
N GLU A 256 -30.08 -22.88 -23.76
CA GLU A 256 -29.89 -24.09 -22.94
C GLU A 256 -29.72 -23.70 -21.46
N ASP A 257 -30.78 -23.94 -20.69
CA ASP A 257 -30.93 -23.80 -19.25
C ASP A 257 -30.88 -22.37 -18.65
N ASN A 258 -31.77 -22.12 -17.68
CA ASN A 258 -31.86 -20.88 -16.92
C ASN A 258 -30.53 -20.62 -16.17
N THR A 259 -29.59 -19.86 -16.73
CA THR A 259 -28.36 -19.53 -16.00
C THR A 259 -28.41 -18.12 -15.42
N GLN A 260 -28.79 -18.08 -14.13
CA GLN A 260 -28.48 -16.96 -13.26
C GLN A 260 -26.99 -17.00 -12.90
N LEU A 261 -26.41 -15.83 -12.62
CA LEU A 261 -25.02 -15.71 -12.21
C LEU A 261 -24.84 -16.29 -10.81
N TYR A 262 -23.86 -17.18 -10.63
CA TYR A 262 -23.44 -17.72 -9.34
C TYR A 262 -22.11 -17.11 -8.90
N ILE A 263 -22.02 -16.72 -7.63
CA ILE A 263 -20.81 -16.21 -7.00
C ILE A 263 -20.57 -17.01 -5.73
N ASP A 264 -19.42 -17.69 -5.64
CA ASP A 264 -19.07 -18.55 -4.49
C ASP A 264 -20.18 -19.58 -4.13
N GLY A 265 -20.89 -20.09 -5.13
CA GLY A 265 -22.00 -21.04 -4.96
C GLY A 265 -23.34 -20.41 -4.56
N ILE A 266 -23.42 -19.08 -4.50
CA ILE A 266 -24.63 -18.32 -4.20
C ILE A 266 -25.25 -17.84 -5.51
N GLU A 267 -26.51 -18.20 -5.73
CA GLU A 267 -27.32 -17.70 -6.85
C GLU A 267 -27.62 -16.20 -6.66
N THR A 268 -27.40 -15.42 -7.70
CA THR A 268 -27.67 -13.98 -7.71
C THR A 268 -28.86 -13.67 -8.63
N PRO A 269 -29.55 -12.52 -8.46
CA PRO A 269 -30.72 -12.22 -9.29
C PRO A 269 -30.37 -11.81 -10.74
N TYR A 270 -29.09 -11.79 -11.13
CA TYR A 270 -28.64 -11.25 -12.40
C TYR A 270 -28.23 -12.36 -13.38
N PRO A 271 -28.27 -12.11 -14.71
CA PRO A 271 -27.92 -13.11 -15.71
C PRO A 271 -26.42 -13.46 -15.67
N GLU A 272 -26.04 -14.62 -16.21
CA GLU A 272 -24.65 -15.12 -16.31
C GLU A 272 -23.78 -14.33 -17.33
N HIS A 273 -24.00 -13.03 -17.50
CA HIS A 273 -23.17 -12.12 -18.28
C HIS A 273 -23.21 -10.72 -17.72
N VAL A 274 -22.22 -9.89 -18.07
CA VAL A 274 -22.18 -8.49 -17.67
C VAL A 274 -23.17 -7.68 -18.51
N PRO A 275 -24.19 -7.04 -17.90
CA PRO A 275 -25.22 -6.31 -18.64
C PRO A 275 -24.65 -5.11 -19.43
N HIS A 276 -25.28 -4.82 -20.57
CA HIS A 276 -24.97 -3.71 -21.46
C HIS A 276 -26.14 -2.71 -21.52
N THR A 277 -25.85 -1.42 -21.73
CA THR A 277 -26.90 -0.38 -21.77
C THR A 277 -27.99 -0.64 -22.82
N SER A 278 -27.68 -1.35 -23.90
CA SER A 278 -28.69 -1.74 -24.91
C SER A 278 -29.77 -2.69 -24.39
N GLU A 279 -29.52 -3.39 -23.27
CA GLU A 279 -30.43 -4.38 -22.70
C GLU A 279 -31.45 -3.75 -21.72
N ILE A 280 -31.28 -2.47 -21.36
CA ILE A 280 -32.11 -1.77 -20.36
C ILE A 280 -32.93 -0.61 -20.94
N VAL A 281 -32.90 -0.44 -22.26
CA VAL A 281 -33.41 0.76 -22.96
C VAL A 281 -34.74 0.48 -23.66
N ASP A 282 -35.68 1.41 -23.51
CA ASP A 282 -36.91 1.43 -24.31
C ASP A 282 -36.57 1.81 -25.76
N SER A 283 -36.43 0.78 -26.59
CA SER A 283 -36.08 0.93 -28.01
C SER A 283 -37.07 1.80 -28.81
N THR A 284 -38.32 1.96 -28.34
CA THR A 284 -39.32 2.80 -29.02
C THR A 284 -39.03 4.30 -28.87
N ARG A 285 -38.17 4.67 -27.92
CA ARG A 285 -37.78 6.06 -27.62
C ARG A 285 -36.42 6.47 -28.17
N LEU A 286 -35.74 5.56 -28.88
CA LEU A 286 -34.47 5.84 -29.55
C LEU A 286 -34.69 6.61 -30.87
N ASP A 287 -33.70 7.39 -31.30
CA ASP A 287 -33.77 8.08 -32.60
C ASP A 287 -33.94 7.05 -33.72
N SER A 288 -35.04 7.25 -34.48
CA SER A 288 -35.46 6.44 -35.62
C SER A 288 -34.38 6.18 -36.68
N ASN A 289 -33.33 7.01 -36.75
CA ASN A 289 -32.27 6.86 -37.75
C ASN A 289 -31.23 5.78 -37.42
N PHE A 290 -31.01 5.46 -36.14
CA PHE A 290 -29.93 4.56 -35.72
C PHE A 290 -30.40 3.41 -34.83
N ASN A 291 -31.57 3.51 -34.19
CA ASN A 291 -32.16 2.47 -33.33
C ASN A 291 -31.20 1.94 -32.23
N GLN A 292 -30.28 2.80 -31.78
CA GLN A 292 -29.29 2.52 -30.74
C GLN A 292 -28.94 3.82 -30.01
N LEU A 293 -28.40 3.73 -28.78
CA LEU A 293 -27.89 4.88 -28.04
C LEU A 293 -26.70 5.54 -28.78
N PRO A 294 -26.43 6.84 -28.56
CA PRO A 294 -25.14 7.43 -28.90
C PRO A 294 -23.96 6.61 -28.36
N SER A 295 -22.86 6.53 -29.11
CA SER A 295 -21.72 5.65 -28.79
C SER A 295 -21.08 5.94 -27.43
N ASP A 296 -21.15 7.19 -26.97
CA ASP A 296 -20.69 7.68 -25.67
C ASP A 296 -21.60 7.25 -24.50
N LEU A 297 -22.83 6.81 -24.78
CA LEU A 297 -23.78 6.26 -23.80
C LEU A 297 -23.93 4.74 -23.91
N GLN A 298 -23.18 4.10 -24.81
CA GLN A 298 -23.11 2.64 -24.94
C GLN A 298 -21.99 2.09 -24.03
N GLY A 299 -22.31 1.08 -23.22
CA GLY A 299 -21.31 0.45 -22.38
C GLY A 299 -21.86 -0.63 -21.45
N ARG A 300 -20.95 -1.40 -20.86
CA ARG A 300 -21.28 -2.36 -19.80
C ARG A 300 -21.28 -1.70 -18.44
N PHE A 301 -22.10 -2.22 -17.52
CA PHE A 301 -22.29 -1.62 -16.20
C PHE A 301 -22.43 -2.67 -15.07
N ASP A 302 -22.39 -2.21 -13.82
CA ASP A 302 -22.47 -3.04 -12.61
C ASP A 302 -23.87 -2.94 -11.98
N PRO A 303 -24.74 -3.96 -12.17
CA PRO A 303 -26.09 -3.97 -11.62
C PRO A 303 -26.11 -4.08 -10.10
N PHE A 304 -25.09 -4.70 -9.47
CA PHE A 304 -25.00 -4.78 -8.01
C PHE A 304 -24.79 -3.39 -7.41
N TYR A 305 -23.91 -2.59 -8.02
CA TYR A 305 -23.67 -1.21 -7.60
C TYR A 305 -24.93 -0.35 -7.75
N ALA A 306 -25.63 -0.44 -8.89
CA ALA A 306 -26.90 0.24 -9.10
C ALA A 306 -27.94 -0.13 -8.03
N ALA A 307 -28.19 -1.43 -7.82
CA ALA A 307 -29.17 -1.91 -6.84
C ALA A 307 -28.90 -1.41 -5.42
N THR A 308 -27.62 -1.29 -5.05
CA THR A 308 -27.23 -0.79 -3.74
C THR A 308 -27.65 0.68 -3.57
N LEU A 309 -27.48 1.50 -4.60
CA LEU A 309 -27.83 2.92 -4.58
C LEU A 309 -29.34 3.20 -4.66
N SER A 310 -30.19 2.17 -4.77
CA SER A 310 -31.66 2.31 -4.69
C SER A 310 -32.19 2.64 -3.28
N GLY A 311 -31.35 2.55 -2.24
CA GLY A 311 -31.72 2.82 -0.85
C GLY A 311 -32.18 1.60 -0.04
N LEU A 312 -32.01 0.38 -0.55
CA LEU A 312 -32.37 -0.89 0.12
C LEU A 312 -31.34 -1.39 1.16
N GLN A 313 -30.40 -0.54 1.59
CA GLN A 313 -29.17 -0.98 2.26
C GLN A 313 -29.32 -1.23 3.77
N GLU A 314 -30.23 -0.51 4.44
CA GLU A 314 -30.24 -0.39 5.91
C GLU A 314 -30.56 -1.68 6.68
N SER A 315 -30.87 -2.79 6.00
CA SER A 315 -31.25 -4.05 6.65
C SER A 315 -30.64 -5.32 6.02
N ILE A 316 -29.59 -5.20 5.20
CA ILE A 316 -29.03 -6.38 4.51
C ILE A 316 -28.12 -7.19 5.42
N VAL A 317 -27.29 -6.52 6.24
CA VAL A 317 -26.40 -7.18 7.20
C VAL A 317 -26.16 -6.26 8.38
N GLU A 318 -26.18 -6.81 9.58
CA GLU A 318 -25.75 -6.15 10.81
C GLU A 318 -24.45 -6.79 11.33
N PHE A 319 -23.76 -6.11 12.24
CA PHE A 319 -22.58 -6.69 12.90
C PHE A 319 -22.92 -7.99 13.64
N ALA A 320 -24.13 -8.13 14.18
CA ALA A 320 -24.55 -9.32 14.91
C ALA A 320 -24.64 -10.58 14.02
N ASP A 321 -24.82 -10.40 12.71
CA ASP A 321 -24.87 -11.51 11.74
C ASP A 321 -23.46 -12.05 11.43
N ALA A 322 -22.42 -11.27 11.73
CA ALA A 322 -21.04 -11.63 11.47
C ALA A 322 -20.43 -12.49 12.61
N PRO A 323 -19.55 -13.45 12.30
CA PRO A 323 -18.86 -14.24 13.31
C PRO A 323 -18.13 -13.37 14.34
N SER A 324 -18.63 -13.39 15.58
CA SER A 324 -18.13 -12.56 16.69
C SER A 324 -18.07 -11.07 16.35
N HIS A 325 -19.04 -10.53 15.61
CA HIS A 325 -19.14 -9.11 15.24
C HIS A 325 -17.99 -8.57 14.38
N VAL A 326 -17.26 -9.47 13.70
CA VAL A 326 -16.18 -9.13 12.78
C VAL A 326 -16.62 -9.41 11.35
N VAL A 327 -16.93 -8.35 10.61
CA VAL A 327 -17.39 -8.37 9.22
C VAL A 327 -16.18 -8.42 8.28
N ASP A 328 -16.06 -9.51 7.54
CA ASP A 328 -15.03 -9.71 6.50
C ASP A 328 -15.63 -9.88 5.10
N LYS A 329 -14.78 -10.08 4.09
CA LYS A 329 -15.21 -10.29 2.69
C LYS A 329 -16.26 -11.40 2.58
N GLN A 330 -16.00 -12.54 3.22
CA GLN A 330 -16.88 -13.70 3.11
C GLN A 330 -18.27 -13.37 3.67
N THR A 331 -18.31 -12.80 4.87
CA THR A 331 -19.56 -12.37 5.52
C THR A 331 -20.38 -11.43 4.63
N LEU A 332 -19.70 -10.46 3.99
CA LEU A 332 -20.36 -9.49 3.11
C LEU A 332 -20.88 -10.11 1.83
N PHE A 333 -20.11 -11.01 1.21
CA PHE A 333 -20.55 -11.70 0.00
C PHE A 333 -21.78 -12.57 0.29
N GLU A 334 -21.71 -13.40 1.34
CA GLU A 334 -22.82 -14.26 1.77
C GLU A 334 -24.11 -13.47 2.04
N ALA A 335 -24.01 -12.29 2.65
CA ALA A 335 -25.17 -11.47 2.96
C ALA A 335 -25.74 -10.67 1.77
N THR A 336 -24.90 -10.24 0.82
CA THR A 336 -25.31 -9.23 -0.17
C THR A 336 -25.60 -9.75 -1.56
N VAL A 337 -24.87 -10.76 -2.04
CA VAL A 337 -24.92 -11.15 -3.47
C VAL A 337 -26.25 -11.80 -3.83
N ALA A 338 -26.84 -12.58 -2.92
CA ALA A 338 -28.19 -13.15 -3.08
C ALA A 338 -29.28 -12.07 -3.22
N SER A 339 -29.07 -10.91 -2.59
CA SER A 339 -29.96 -9.74 -2.71
C SER A 339 -29.64 -8.85 -3.91
N GLY A 340 -28.66 -9.24 -4.73
CA GLY A 340 -28.17 -8.46 -5.88
C GLY A 340 -27.50 -7.16 -5.48
N CYS A 341 -26.96 -7.05 -4.26
CA CYS A 341 -26.35 -5.81 -3.76
C CYS A 341 -24.82 -5.89 -3.76
N CYS A 342 -24.17 -4.73 -3.82
CA CYS A 342 -22.74 -4.56 -3.93
C CYS A 342 -22.06 -4.73 -2.56
N PRO A 343 -21.21 -5.76 -2.37
CA PRO A 343 -20.50 -5.96 -1.11
C PRO A 343 -19.64 -4.76 -0.68
N HIS A 344 -19.02 -4.06 -1.65
CA HIS A 344 -18.13 -2.94 -1.38
C HIS A 344 -18.83 -1.72 -0.76
N GLU A 345 -20.02 -1.35 -1.26
CA GLU A 345 -20.71 -0.19 -0.70
C GLU A 345 -21.27 -0.50 0.70
N LEU A 346 -21.71 -1.74 0.94
CA LEU A 346 -22.13 -2.14 2.28
C LEU A 346 -20.97 -2.17 3.29
N MET A 347 -19.80 -2.66 2.86
CA MET A 347 -18.56 -2.56 3.65
C MET A 347 -18.27 -1.11 4.04
N CYS A 348 -18.43 -0.16 3.12
CA CYS A 348 -18.22 1.27 3.36
C CYS A 348 -19.18 1.82 4.43
N ILE A 349 -20.46 1.45 4.37
CA ILE A 349 -21.48 1.88 5.34
C ILE A 349 -21.17 1.33 6.74
N LEU A 350 -20.86 0.03 6.83
CA LEU A 350 -20.51 -0.58 8.11
C LEU A 350 -19.21 -0.03 8.67
N ALA A 351 -18.23 0.29 7.83
CA ALA A 351 -16.95 0.85 8.29
C ALA A 351 -17.13 2.16 9.07
N GLN A 352 -18.08 3.02 8.68
CA GLN A 352 -18.41 4.25 9.40
C GLN A 352 -18.94 3.99 10.82
N GLN A 353 -19.56 2.83 11.04
CA GLN A 353 -20.14 2.43 12.32
C GLN A 353 -19.19 1.56 13.16
N ALA A 354 -18.03 1.17 12.64
CA ALA A 354 -17.11 0.25 13.29
C ALA A 354 -16.27 0.94 14.38
N ASP A 355 -16.03 0.20 15.46
CA ASP A 355 -15.09 0.61 16.53
C ASP A 355 -13.63 0.35 16.06
N VAL A 356 -13.43 -0.75 15.33
CA VAL A 356 -12.13 -1.18 14.81
C VAL A 356 -12.21 -1.47 13.31
N ILE A 357 -11.27 -0.92 12.56
CA ILE A 357 -11.14 -1.12 11.12
C ILE A 357 -9.82 -1.84 10.86
N ILE A 358 -9.84 -2.93 10.10
CA ILE A 358 -8.63 -3.64 9.68
C ILE A 358 -8.43 -3.43 8.18
N GLY A 359 -7.23 -3.04 7.77
CA GLY A 359 -6.88 -2.78 6.38
C GLY A 359 -5.43 -3.14 6.03
N ASN A 360 -5.01 -2.75 4.83
CA ASN A 360 -3.61 -2.71 4.43
C ASN A 360 -3.08 -1.27 4.47
N TYR A 361 -1.80 -1.08 4.16
CA TYR A 361 -1.18 0.25 4.12
C TYR A 361 -1.85 1.23 3.17
N ASN A 362 -2.43 0.76 2.06
CA ASN A 362 -3.07 1.65 1.09
C ASN A 362 -4.24 2.43 1.71
N HIS A 363 -5.01 1.80 2.60
CA HIS A 363 -6.10 2.47 3.32
C HIS A 363 -5.64 3.62 4.24
N LEU A 364 -4.36 3.66 4.61
CA LEU A 364 -3.77 4.69 5.45
C LEU A 364 -2.91 5.69 4.66
N LEU A 365 -2.21 5.23 3.62
CA LEU A 365 -1.11 5.96 2.97
C LEU A 365 -1.38 6.33 1.51
N ASP A 366 -1.95 5.41 0.73
CA ASP A 366 -2.07 5.58 -0.72
C ASP A 366 -3.09 6.69 -1.04
N PRO A 367 -2.71 7.78 -1.73
CA PRO A 367 -3.58 8.95 -1.88
C PRO A 367 -4.95 8.64 -2.51
N GLU A 368 -4.99 7.71 -3.48
CA GLU A 368 -6.23 7.32 -4.16
C GLU A 368 -7.14 6.49 -3.24
N THR A 369 -6.61 5.44 -2.63
CA THR A 369 -7.37 4.61 -1.69
C THR A 369 -7.75 5.41 -0.43
N ARG A 370 -6.87 6.29 0.02
CA ARG A 370 -7.06 7.14 1.20
C ARG A 370 -8.15 8.18 0.98
N TYR A 371 -8.38 8.65 -0.25
CA TYR A 371 -9.53 9.50 -0.54
C TYR A 371 -10.86 8.82 -0.13
N LEU A 372 -10.98 7.51 -0.33
CA LEU A 372 -12.14 6.76 0.14
C LEU A 372 -12.17 6.71 1.68
N THR A 373 -11.09 6.32 2.33
CA THR A 373 -11.10 6.13 3.80
C THR A 373 -11.19 7.43 4.58
N ASP A 374 -10.48 8.48 4.17
CA ASP A 374 -10.51 9.83 4.76
C ASP A 374 -11.74 10.61 4.28
N LYS A 375 -11.80 11.02 3.00
CA LYS A 375 -12.80 11.98 2.52
C LYS A 375 -14.21 11.41 2.41
N LYS A 376 -14.36 10.20 1.86
CA LYS A 376 -15.69 9.61 1.66
C LYS A 376 -16.24 9.03 2.97
N LEU A 377 -15.40 8.36 3.75
CA LEU A 377 -15.85 7.61 4.92
C LEU A 377 -15.58 8.32 6.26
N GLY A 378 -14.71 9.33 6.32
CA GLY A 378 -14.40 10.04 7.57
C GLY A 378 -13.70 9.17 8.60
N LEU A 379 -12.92 8.18 8.16
CA LEU A 379 -12.33 7.17 9.04
C LEU A 379 -11.00 7.60 9.67
N LEU A 380 -10.34 8.61 9.10
CA LEU A 380 -9.00 9.06 9.51
C LEU A 380 -9.09 10.50 10.01
N ASN A 381 -8.97 10.68 11.32
CA ASN A 381 -9.02 11.99 11.97
C ASN A 381 -8.27 11.97 13.32
N GLU A 382 -8.28 13.10 14.03
CA GLU A 382 -7.60 13.26 15.33
C GLU A 382 -8.20 12.42 16.47
N GLN A 383 -9.35 11.78 16.27
CA GLN A 383 -9.96 10.83 17.21
C GLN A 383 -9.64 9.37 16.85
N THR A 384 -8.88 9.15 15.76
CA THR A 384 -8.51 7.82 15.27
C THR A 384 -7.14 7.39 15.82
N ILE A 385 -7.09 6.21 16.44
CA ILE A 385 -5.85 5.53 16.86
C ILE A 385 -5.34 4.65 15.72
N ALA A 386 -4.07 4.79 15.32
CA ALA A 386 -3.45 3.97 14.29
C ALA A 386 -2.61 2.83 14.88
N ILE A 387 -2.88 1.60 14.48
CA ILE A 387 -2.02 0.43 14.73
C ILE A 387 -1.36 0.04 13.41
N VAL A 388 -0.07 0.30 13.28
CA VAL A 388 0.71 -0.05 12.09
C VAL A 388 1.58 -1.26 12.40
N ASP A 389 1.24 -2.42 11.84
CA ASP A 389 2.04 -3.64 11.98
C ASP A 389 2.99 -3.83 10.79
N GLU A 390 4.12 -4.47 11.05
CA GLU A 390 5.30 -4.51 10.16
C GLU A 390 5.76 -3.14 9.65
N ALA A 391 5.81 -2.19 10.57
CA ALA A 391 6.15 -0.80 10.32
C ALA A 391 7.51 -0.62 9.62
N HIS A 392 8.42 -1.59 9.68
CA HIS A 392 9.69 -1.57 8.93
C HIS A 392 9.50 -1.47 7.40
N GLN A 393 8.34 -1.87 6.87
CA GLN A 393 8.00 -1.76 5.44
C GLN A 393 7.42 -0.41 5.06
N LEU A 394 7.03 0.43 6.02
CA LEU A 394 6.42 1.72 5.72
C LEU A 394 7.30 2.51 4.78
N GLU A 395 8.60 2.54 5.03
CA GLU A 395 9.58 3.24 4.20
C GLU A 395 9.50 2.79 2.72
N GLU A 396 9.75 1.51 2.44
CA GLU A 396 9.77 0.97 1.07
C GLU A 396 8.40 1.07 0.38
N ARG A 397 7.31 0.73 1.07
CA ARG A 397 5.94 0.76 0.53
C ARG A 397 5.45 2.17 0.24
N SER A 398 5.87 3.15 1.06
CA SER A 398 5.46 4.54 0.92
C SER A 398 6.19 5.28 -0.18
N ARG A 399 7.43 4.90 -0.54
CA ARG A 399 8.16 5.55 -1.64
C ARG A 399 7.35 5.57 -2.92
N ASP A 400 6.82 4.41 -3.29
CA ASP A 400 6.04 4.29 -4.51
C ASP A 400 4.67 4.96 -4.40
N SER A 401 3.92 4.70 -3.34
CA SER A 401 2.55 5.21 -3.17
C SER A 401 2.48 6.73 -2.92
N LEU A 402 3.54 7.32 -2.34
CA LEU A 402 3.63 8.75 -2.05
C LEU A 402 4.51 9.50 -3.06
N SER A 403 4.96 8.82 -4.13
CA SER A 403 5.50 9.49 -5.31
C SER A 403 4.37 10.11 -6.12
N THR A 404 4.65 11.21 -6.81
CA THR A 404 3.66 11.85 -7.70
C THR A 404 4.09 11.68 -9.15
N SER A 405 3.15 11.38 -10.03
CA SER A 405 3.42 11.30 -11.46
C SER A 405 2.29 11.86 -12.32
N VAL A 406 2.63 12.22 -13.54
CA VAL A 406 1.70 12.65 -14.58
C VAL A 406 2.04 11.89 -15.86
N ASP A 407 1.09 11.10 -16.34
CA ASP A 407 1.23 10.39 -17.60
C ASP A 407 1.03 11.31 -18.82
N LEU A 408 1.55 10.88 -19.97
CA LEU A 408 1.54 11.64 -21.22
C LEU A 408 0.12 12.05 -21.68
N TYR A 409 -0.88 11.20 -21.45
CA TYR A 409 -2.25 11.49 -21.86
C TYR A 409 -2.89 12.52 -20.92
N THR A 410 -2.71 12.36 -19.61
CA THR A 410 -3.19 13.32 -18.62
C THR A 410 -2.57 14.69 -18.85
N LEU A 411 -1.25 14.72 -19.13
CA LEU A 411 -0.54 15.93 -19.54
C LEU A 411 -1.15 16.58 -20.80
N MET A 412 -1.48 15.77 -21.81
CA MET A 412 -2.02 16.27 -23.07
C MET A 412 -3.48 16.71 -22.97
N ARG A 413 -4.29 16.04 -22.16
CA ARG A 413 -5.66 16.48 -21.85
C ARG A 413 -5.62 17.85 -21.20
N ALA A 414 -4.79 18.02 -20.17
CA ALA A 414 -4.57 19.29 -19.49
C ALA A 414 -4.10 20.38 -20.45
N ARG A 415 -3.15 20.08 -21.36
CA ARG A 415 -2.72 21.03 -22.40
C ARG A 415 -3.86 21.44 -23.32
N ASN A 416 -4.68 20.48 -23.74
CA ASN A 416 -5.81 20.75 -24.62
C ASN A 416 -6.87 21.62 -23.92
N ASP A 417 -7.10 21.42 -22.63
CA ASP A 417 -8.02 22.24 -21.83
C ASP A 417 -7.56 23.72 -21.82
N VAL A 418 -6.26 23.95 -21.59
CA VAL A 418 -5.65 25.31 -21.66
C VAL A 418 -5.81 25.91 -23.06
N LYS A 419 -5.54 25.11 -24.11
CA LYS A 419 -5.66 25.57 -25.51
C LYS A 419 -7.10 25.98 -25.85
N ILE A 420 -8.08 25.19 -25.44
CA ILE A 420 -9.50 25.47 -25.66
C ILE A 420 -9.88 26.79 -24.98
N ALA A 421 -9.55 26.95 -23.69
CA ALA A 421 -9.83 28.19 -22.96
C ALA A 421 -9.18 29.41 -23.64
N ARG A 422 -7.94 29.25 -24.14
CA ARG A 422 -7.23 30.30 -24.88
C ARG A 422 -7.94 30.68 -26.19
N GLN A 423 -8.50 29.71 -26.92
CA GLN A 423 -9.24 29.97 -28.16
C GLN A 423 -10.51 30.80 -27.93
N TYR A 424 -11.26 30.51 -26.85
CA TYR A 424 -12.40 31.32 -26.45
C TYR A 424 -11.97 32.71 -25.98
N ALA A 425 -10.89 32.82 -25.19
CA ALA A 425 -10.36 34.10 -24.73
C ALA A 425 -9.86 35.01 -25.88
N SER A 426 -9.29 34.43 -26.94
CA SER A 426 -8.80 35.20 -28.09
C SER A 426 -9.88 35.51 -29.14
N GLY A 427 -11.14 35.09 -28.91
CA GLY A 427 -12.23 35.21 -29.89
C GLY A 427 -12.06 34.30 -31.12
N SER A 428 -11.15 33.33 -31.06
CA SER A 428 -10.86 32.38 -32.14
C SER A 428 -11.84 31.20 -32.13
N ILE A 429 -13.14 31.50 -32.12
CA ILE A 429 -14.22 30.51 -31.97
C ILE A 429 -14.20 29.45 -33.06
N ALA A 430 -13.82 29.84 -34.29
CA ALA A 430 -13.71 28.92 -35.43
C ALA A 430 -12.71 27.77 -35.21
N ASP A 431 -11.73 27.95 -34.31
CA ASP A 431 -10.73 26.92 -33.97
C ASP A 431 -11.10 26.16 -32.68
N SER A 432 -12.19 26.55 -32.01
CA SER A 432 -12.67 25.93 -30.76
C SER A 432 -13.46 24.63 -31.03
N PRO A 433 -13.72 23.80 -30.01
CA PRO A 433 -14.59 22.62 -30.14
C PRO A 433 -16.03 22.95 -30.59
N THR A 434 -16.44 24.21 -30.50
CA THR A 434 -17.78 24.68 -30.87
C THR A 434 -17.68 25.81 -31.92
N PRO A 435 -17.31 25.49 -33.17
CA PRO A 435 -17.07 26.50 -34.19
C PRO A 435 -18.33 27.25 -34.62
N ASP A 436 -19.50 26.62 -34.48
CA ASP A 436 -20.80 27.15 -34.90
C ASP A 436 -21.59 27.83 -33.75
N LEU A 437 -20.90 28.23 -32.67
CA LEU A 437 -21.55 28.85 -31.52
C LEU A 437 -22.24 30.16 -31.93
N PRO A 438 -23.53 30.40 -31.56
CA PRO A 438 -24.20 31.66 -31.86
C PRO A 438 -23.45 32.86 -31.30
N ASN A 439 -23.43 33.99 -32.01
CA ASN A 439 -22.65 35.19 -31.64
C ASN A 439 -22.84 35.61 -30.17
N GLU A 440 -24.06 35.61 -29.65
CA GLU A 440 -24.35 35.94 -28.25
C GLU A 440 -23.68 34.98 -27.26
N ARG A 441 -23.68 33.67 -27.57
CA ARG A 441 -22.99 32.66 -26.75
C ARG A 441 -21.48 32.72 -26.93
N ALA A 442 -20.99 33.10 -28.10
CA ALA A 442 -19.56 33.29 -28.37
C ALA A 442 -19.00 34.47 -27.57
N GLU A 443 -19.73 35.59 -27.54
CA GLU A 443 -19.42 36.76 -26.71
C GLU A 443 -19.48 36.39 -25.21
N LEU A 444 -20.49 35.62 -24.80
CA LEU A 444 -20.58 35.12 -23.44
C LEU A 444 -19.43 34.17 -23.09
N ALA A 445 -19.03 33.27 -23.98
CA ALA A 445 -17.92 32.35 -23.76
C ALA A 445 -16.60 33.11 -23.59
N GLN A 446 -16.31 34.08 -24.46
CA GLN A 446 -15.15 34.95 -24.31
C GLN A 446 -15.20 35.68 -22.97
N LYS A 447 -16.36 36.26 -22.64
CA LYS A 447 -16.56 36.95 -21.37
C LYS A 447 -16.41 36.03 -20.17
N ILE A 448 -16.85 34.77 -20.21
CA ILE A 448 -16.66 33.80 -19.12
C ILE A 448 -15.19 33.48 -18.90
N VAL A 449 -14.36 33.40 -19.94
CA VAL A 449 -12.91 33.24 -19.73
C VAL A 449 -12.30 34.53 -19.17
N GLU A 450 -12.76 35.69 -19.65
CA GLU A 450 -12.35 37.02 -19.16
C GLU A 450 -12.91 37.38 -17.77
N ASP A 451 -14.01 36.76 -17.32
CA ASP A 451 -14.77 37.06 -16.08
C ASP A 451 -14.78 35.91 -15.06
N GLY A 452 -14.49 34.66 -15.44
CA GLY A 452 -14.07 33.60 -14.51
C GLY A 452 -12.82 34.02 -13.72
N ALA A 453 -12.13 35.03 -14.25
CA ALA A 453 -11.20 35.94 -13.61
C ALA A 453 -11.72 36.81 -12.43
N LYS A 454 -13.03 36.84 -12.12
CA LYS A 454 -13.65 37.84 -11.20
C LYS A 454 -14.24 37.26 -9.91
N LEU A 455 -13.99 36.01 -9.56
CA LEU A 455 -14.07 35.59 -8.15
C LEU A 455 -12.77 36.02 -7.43
N ARG A 456 -12.80 37.25 -6.90
CA ARG A 456 -11.79 37.93 -6.07
C ARG A 456 -10.45 38.29 -6.75
N THR A 457 -10.39 39.53 -7.22
CA THR A 457 -9.21 40.43 -7.37
C THR A 457 -8.00 40.04 -8.22
N THR A 458 -7.85 38.83 -8.76
CA THR A 458 -6.80 38.54 -9.76
C THR A 458 -7.31 37.56 -10.82
N GLY A 459 -7.47 37.99 -12.07
CA GLY A 459 -7.89 37.14 -13.19
C GLY A 459 -6.84 36.15 -13.68
N ILE A 460 -7.17 35.31 -14.67
CA ILE A 460 -6.15 34.62 -15.50
C ILE A 460 -5.93 35.44 -16.77
N ASP A 461 -4.70 35.87 -17.06
CA ASP A 461 -4.35 36.53 -18.32
C ASP A 461 -4.14 35.51 -19.45
N HIS A 462 -4.47 35.87 -20.69
CA HIS A 462 -4.10 35.13 -21.90
C HIS A 462 -2.58 34.85 -21.96
N ALA A 463 -1.74 35.74 -21.43
CA ALA A 463 -0.30 35.50 -21.30
C ALA A 463 0.02 34.33 -20.33
N GLU A 464 -0.69 34.23 -19.21
CA GLU A 464 -0.53 33.15 -18.23
C GLU A 464 -0.96 31.79 -18.83
N MET A 465 -2.11 31.74 -19.51
CA MET A 465 -2.56 30.53 -20.21
C MET A 465 -1.56 30.07 -21.28
N ARG A 466 -1.03 31.01 -22.07
CA ARG A 466 0.00 30.69 -23.08
C ARG A 466 1.28 30.16 -22.43
N ALA A 467 1.71 30.73 -21.30
CA ALA A 467 2.89 30.26 -20.59
C ALA A 467 2.71 28.84 -20.05
N VAL A 468 1.53 28.51 -19.50
CA VAL A 468 1.20 27.14 -19.05
C VAL A 468 1.11 26.19 -20.25
N GLU A 469 0.46 26.55 -21.35
CA GLU A 469 0.42 25.73 -22.58
C GLU A 469 1.85 25.38 -23.06
N GLN A 470 2.76 26.37 -23.07
CA GLN A 470 4.16 26.17 -23.44
C GLN A 470 4.94 25.31 -22.45
N LEU A 471 4.70 25.46 -21.13
CA LEU A 471 5.28 24.57 -20.11
C LEU A 471 4.89 23.11 -20.38
N LEU A 472 3.60 22.86 -20.65
CA LEU A 472 3.10 21.51 -20.92
C LEU A 472 3.68 20.93 -22.22
N ASP A 473 3.91 21.77 -23.23
CA ASP A 473 4.61 21.37 -24.46
C ASP A 473 6.08 20.99 -24.22
N ILE A 474 6.81 21.77 -23.40
CA ILE A 474 8.19 21.45 -23.01
C ILE A 474 8.23 20.12 -22.24
N ALA A 475 7.32 19.94 -21.29
CA ALA A 475 7.21 18.72 -20.50
C ALA A 475 6.91 17.49 -21.37
N LYS A 476 5.96 17.63 -22.31
CA LYS A 476 5.63 16.59 -23.30
C LYS A 476 6.87 16.19 -24.11
N GLN A 477 7.55 17.17 -24.69
CA GLN A 477 8.74 16.91 -25.51
C GLN A 477 9.83 16.21 -24.69
N LYS A 478 10.07 16.67 -23.46
CA LYS A 478 11.05 16.07 -22.56
C LYS A 478 10.71 14.63 -22.18
N LEU A 479 9.45 14.34 -21.92
CA LEU A 479 8.96 13.00 -21.59
C LEU A 479 9.16 12.03 -22.77
N ILE A 480 8.83 12.45 -23.99
CA ILE A 480 9.01 11.64 -25.20
C ILE A 480 10.50 11.36 -25.43
N GLU A 481 11.35 12.39 -25.41
CA GLU A 481 12.81 12.24 -25.57
C GLU A 481 13.43 11.30 -24.52
N ALA A 482 12.95 11.38 -23.28
CA ALA A 482 13.41 10.50 -22.22
C ALA A 482 12.99 9.05 -22.47
N SER A 483 11.74 8.85 -22.90
CA SER A 483 11.18 7.53 -23.14
C SER A 483 11.80 6.81 -24.35
N GLU A 484 12.14 7.53 -25.42
CA GLU A 484 12.79 6.95 -26.61
C GLU A 484 14.18 6.36 -26.31
N THR A 485 14.85 6.85 -25.27
CA THR A 485 16.16 6.34 -24.86
C THR A 485 16.11 5.17 -23.87
N ILE A 486 14.91 4.79 -23.41
CA ILE A 486 14.73 3.64 -22.55
C ILE A 486 14.85 2.38 -23.41
N ASP A 487 15.75 1.46 -23.03
CA ASP A 487 16.23 0.35 -23.89
C ASP A 487 15.11 -0.60 -24.36
N ALA A 488 13.98 -0.69 -23.62
CA ALA A 488 12.78 -1.40 -24.04
C ALA A 488 12.16 -0.85 -25.35
N VAL A 489 12.20 0.48 -25.56
CA VAL A 489 11.80 1.10 -26.84
C VAL A 489 12.83 0.77 -27.94
N GLY A 490 14.12 0.71 -27.57
CA GLY A 490 15.21 0.33 -28.47
C GLY A 490 15.23 -1.14 -28.93
N LEU A 491 14.61 -2.05 -28.17
CA LEU A 491 14.47 -3.48 -28.49
C LEU A 491 13.23 -3.77 -29.36
N ILE A 492 12.13 -3.03 -29.20
CA ILE A 492 10.96 -3.08 -30.11
C ILE A 492 11.36 -2.67 -31.54
N HIS A 493 12.35 -1.80 -31.68
CA HIS A 493 12.94 -1.48 -32.99
C HIS A 493 13.83 -2.60 -33.59
N ARG A 494 14.27 -3.58 -32.79
CA ARG A 494 15.15 -4.69 -33.23
C ARG A 494 14.42 -6.02 -33.44
N PHE A 495 13.31 -6.24 -32.75
CA PHE A 495 12.50 -7.44 -32.85
C PHE A 495 11.03 -7.05 -33.04
N GLY A 496 10.42 -7.55 -34.12
CA GLY A 496 9.01 -7.32 -34.45
C GLY A 496 8.08 -7.76 -33.33
N GLU A 497 6.86 -7.24 -33.38
CA GLU A 497 5.82 -7.11 -32.35
C GLU A 497 5.34 -8.37 -31.59
N GLU A 498 5.99 -9.55 -31.67
CA GLU A 498 5.29 -10.81 -31.31
C GLU A 498 5.53 -11.43 -29.92
N ASP A 499 6.61 -11.17 -29.15
CA ASP A 499 6.92 -12.06 -28.00
C ASP A 499 7.46 -11.41 -26.70
N ALA A 500 6.98 -10.25 -26.29
CA ALA A 500 7.27 -9.76 -24.94
C ALA A 500 6.01 -9.31 -24.22
N GLU A 501 5.52 -10.12 -23.27
CA GLU A 501 4.60 -9.63 -22.25
C GLU A 501 5.28 -8.44 -21.54
N PRO A 502 4.74 -7.21 -21.64
CA PRO A 502 5.33 -6.04 -21.01
C PRO A 502 5.02 -6.11 -19.52
N GLN A 503 5.84 -6.83 -18.75
CA GLN A 503 5.71 -6.89 -17.28
C GLN A 503 6.69 -5.94 -16.57
N SER A 504 7.78 -5.52 -17.23
CA SER A 504 8.83 -4.72 -16.60
C SER A 504 8.60 -3.21 -16.79
N ARG A 505 8.72 -2.47 -15.68
CA ARG A 505 8.78 -1.00 -15.70
C ARG A 505 10.21 -0.59 -16.00
N GLU A 506 10.38 0.41 -16.86
CA GLU A 506 11.70 0.93 -17.21
C GLU A 506 11.79 2.43 -16.93
N VAL A 507 12.92 2.86 -16.37
CA VAL A 507 13.08 4.18 -15.76
C VAL A 507 14.31 4.89 -16.34
N LYS A 508 14.18 6.19 -16.57
CA LYS A 508 15.27 7.10 -16.89
C LYS A 508 15.28 8.28 -15.93
N SER A 509 16.39 8.44 -15.22
CA SER A 509 16.63 9.63 -14.42
C SER A 509 16.67 10.91 -15.26
N LEU A 510 15.98 11.95 -14.80
CA LEU A 510 16.03 13.30 -15.38
C LEU A 510 16.98 14.23 -14.63
N VAL A 511 17.55 13.78 -13.51
CA VAL A 511 18.58 14.48 -12.75
C VAL A 511 19.86 13.63 -12.70
N ASP A 512 21.02 14.23 -12.49
CA ASP A 512 22.17 13.43 -12.05
C ASP A 512 22.10 13.33 -10.52
N PRO A 513 21.80 12.15 -9.94
CA PRO A 513 21.67 12.03 -8.50
C PRO A 513 23.00 12.36 -7.79
N ASN A 514 24.15 12.18 -8.46
CA ASN A 514 25.47 12.52 -7.94
C ASN A 514 25.83 14.01 -8.08
N ASN A 515 25.08 14.79 -8.86
CA ASN A 515 25.38 16.19 -9.13
C ASN A 515 24.11 17.06 -9.25
N LEU A 516 23.50 17.34 -8.10
CA LEU A 516 22.30 18.16 -8.00
C LEU A 516 22.49 19.63 -8.40
N ASN A 517 23.72 20.16 -8.38
CA ASN A 517 24.00 21.55 -8.73
C ASN A 517 23.62 21.91 -10.17
N TRP A 518 23.55 20.91 -11.04
CA TRP A 518 23.10 21.13 -12.40
C TRP A 518 21.57 21.25 -12.49
N GLY A 519 20.79 20.84 -11.48
CA GLY A 519 19.32 20.79 -11.49
C GLY A 519 18.77 19.63 -12.34
N ASP A 520 17.46 19.50 -12.48
CA ASP A 520 16.85 18.49 -13.34
C ASP A 520 16.72 18.97 -14.80
N GLN A 521 16.63 18.03 -15.73
CA GLN A 521 16.60 18.32 -17.16
C GLN A 521 15.32 19.08 -17.59
N LEU A 522 14.17 18.85 -16.94
CA LEU A 522 12.93 19.53 -17.32
C LEU A 522 12.98 21.00 -16.92
N THR A 523 13.37 21.29 -15.67
CA THR A 523 13.57 22.67 -15.20
C THR A 523 14.65 23.40 -16.00
N ARG A 524 15.71 22.70 -16.44
CA ARG A 524 16.69 23.29 -17.37
C ARG A 524 16.05 23.67 -18.70
N SER A 525 15.26 22.77 -19.31
CA SER A 525 14.56 23.07 -20.56
C SER A 525 13.65 24.29 -20.43
N VAL A 526 12.98 24.45 -19.28
CA VAL A 526 12.19 25.65 -18.96
C VAL A 526 13.09 26.88 -18.84
N LYS A 527 14.20 26.81 -18.08
CA LYS A 527 15.14 27.93 -17.90
C LYS A 527 15.81 28.40 -19.19
N THR A 528 16.04 27.50 -20.15
CA THR A 528 16.63 27.83 -21.45
C THR A 528 15.61 28.30 -22.48
N ASN A 529 14.32 28.15 -22.19
CA ASN A 529 13.26 28.64 -23.06
C ASN A 529 13.14 30.17 -22.92
N THR A 530 12.93 30.87 -24.04
CA THR A 530 12.82 32.34 -24.05
C THR A 530 11.43 32.86 -23.65
N SER A 531 10.42 31.98 -23.58
CA SER A 531 9.00 32.35 -23.43
C SER A 531 8.38 31.90 -22.11
N VAL A 532 9.03 31.03 -21.34
CA VAL A 532 8.53 30.46 -20.08
C VAL A 532 9.60 30.57 -19.00
N SER A 533 9.22 30.76 -17.74
CA SER A 533 10.13 30.75 -16.59
C SER A 533 9.70 29.72 -15.54
N VAL A 534 10.57 29.44 -14.56
CA VAL A 534 10.26 28.49 -13.47
C VAL A 534 9.07 28.94 -12.61
N SER A 535 8.80 30.25 -12.52
CA SER A 535 7.62 30.76 -11.81
C SER A 535 6.31 30.22 -12.39
N VAL A 536 6.27 29.95 -13.71
CA VAL A 536 5.10 29.36 -14.38
C VAL A 536 4.81 27.95 -13.85
N MET A 537 5.83 27.18 -13.49
CA MET A 537 5.64 25.87 -12.86
C MET A 537 5.00 26.02 -11.47
N GLN A 538 5.41 27.03 -10.71
CA GLN A 538 4.86 27.32 -9.37
C GLN A 538 3.41 27.82 -9.44
N ASP A 539 3.10 28.64 -10.45
CA ASP A 539 1.76 29.21 -10.68
C ASP A 539 0.78 28.26 -11.38
N ALA A 540 1.26 27.14 -11.95
CA ALA A 540 0.47 26.25 -12.78
C ALA A 540 -0.80 25.75 -12.08
N GLU A 541 -0.73 25.37 -10.80
CA GLU A 541 -1.90 24.91 -10.04
C GLU A 541 -2.98 25.98 -9.91
N ARG A 542 -2.58 27.22 -9.58
CA ARG A 542 -3.52 28.35 -9.45
C ARG A 542 -4.23 28.61 -10.77
N ILE A 543 -3.47 28.65 -11.86
CA ILE A 543 -4.01 28.91 -13.21
C ILE A 543 -4.94 27.77 -13.63
N MET A 544 -4.50 26.52 -13.48
CA MET A 544 -5.28 25.36 -13.88
C MET A 544 -6.53 25.16 -13.04
N SER A 545 -6.51 25.47 -11.73
CA SER A 545 -7.70 25.42 -10.88
C SER A 545 -8.76 26.41 -11.33
N ARG A 546 -8.36 27.63 -11.72
CA ARG A 546 -9.31 28.64 -12.23
C ARG A 546 -9.86 28.29 -13.61
N LEU A 547 -9.12 27.51 -14.41
CA LEU A 547 -9.66 26.95 -15.63
C LEU A 547 -10.80 25.97 -15.34
N GLU A 548 -10.77 25.23 -14.23
CA GLU A 548 -11.89 24.37 -13.83
C GLU A 548 -13.18 25.18 -13.64
N ASP A 549 -13.11 26.33 -12.96
CA ASP A 549 -14.24 27.25 -12.80
C ASP A 549 -14.79 27.76 -14.15
N VAL A 550 -13.90 28.01 -15.12
CA VAL A 550 -14.30 28.42 -16.49
C VAL A 550 -15.07 27.32 -17.21
N PHE A 551 -14.61 26.06 -17.13
CA PHE A 551 -15.30 24.94 -17.75
C PHE A 551 -16.62 24.59 -17.04
N ASP A 552 -16.68 24.75 -15.72
CA ASP A 552 -17.94 24.62 -14.98
C ASP A 552 -18.95 25.68 -15.44
N ALA A 553 -18.53 26.94 -15.60
CA ALA A 553 -19.37 27.99 -16.16
C ALA A 553 -19.79 27.72 -17.62
N PHE A 554 -18.90 27.14 -18.45
CA PHE A 554 -19.27 26.72 -19.80
C PHE A 554 -20.35 25.64 -19.80
N ARG A 555 -20.27 24.68 -18.88
CA ARG A 555 -21.29 23.63 -18.72
C ARG A 555 -22.63 24.23 -18.28
N GLU A 556 -22.62 25.11 -17.27
CA GLU A 556 -23.82 25.80 -16.77
C GLU A 556 -24.55 26.62 -17.86
N HIS A 557 -23.79 27.23 -18.78
CA HIS A 557 -24.35 28.06 -19.86
C HIS A 557 -24.56 27.32 -21.18
N GLY A 558 -24.36 25.99 -21.22
CA GLY A 558 -24.52 25.17 -22.42
C GLY A 558 -23.60 25.59 -23.58
N ILE A 559 -22.39 26.05 -23.25
CA ILE A 559 -21.34 26.40 -24.22
C ILE A 559 -20.54 25.16 -24.57
N LEU A 560 -19.98 24.48 -23.57
CA LEU A 560 -19.16 23.30 -23.73
C LEU A 560 -19.28 22.43 -22.47
N ASP A 561 -19.75 21.19 -22.64
CA ASP A 561 -19.80 20.21 -21.56
C ASP A 561 -18.50 19.38 -21.56
N ARG A 562 -17.55 19.81 -20.73
CA ARG A 562 -16.24 19.16 -20.59
C ARG A 562 -15.74 19.35 -19.17
N THR A 563 -15.33 18.27 -18.53
CA THR A 563 -14.67 18.34 -17.22
C THR A 563 -13.15 18.37 -17.42
N PRO A 564 -12.48 19.50 -17.14
CA PRO A 564 -11.02 19.58 -17.22
C PRO A 564 -10.38 18.72 -16.13
N GLN A 565 -9.14 18.28 -16.38
CA GLN A 565 -8.34 17.52 -15.41
C GLN A 565 -7.01 18.23 -15.13
N GLY A 566 -7.06 19.56 -15.17
CA GLY A 566 -5.87 20.41 -15.19
C GLY A 566 -5.25 20.63 -13.81
N LYS A 567 -6.05 20.68 -12.75
CA LYS A 567 -5.56 21.02 -11.41
C LYS A 567 -4.53 20.01 -10.86
N PRO A 568 -4.72 18.68 -10.94
CA PRO A 568 -3.71 17.72 -10.51
C PRO A 568 -2.38 17.87 -11.27
N VAL A 569 -2.45 18.17 -12.57
CA VAL A 569 -1.27 18.43 -13.40
C VAL A 569 -0.57 19.72 -12.97
N GLY A 570 -1.32 20.79 -12.70
CA GLY A 570 -0.77 22.03 -12.15
C GLY A 570 -0.10 21.83 -10.79
N ALA A 571 -0.73 21.04 -9.91
CA ALA A 571 -0.16 20.64 -8.62
C ALA A 571 1.16 19.90 -8.75
N PHE A 572 1.24 18.94 -9.68
CA PHE A 572 2.47 18.22 -9.98
C PHE A 572 3.60 19.17 -10.41
N PHE A 573 3.35 20.14 -11.30
CA PHE A 573 4.39 21.09 -11.72
C PHE A 573 4.81 22.05 -10.60
N ARG A 574 3.87 22.47 -9.75
CA ARG A 574 4.20 23.27 -8.57
C ARG A 574 5.10 22.47 -7.62
N GLN A 575 4.75 21.21 -7.35
CA GLN A 575 5.56 20.31 -6.53
C GLN A 575 6.94 20.09 -7.16
N TRP A 576 7.01 19.84 -8.47
CA TRP A 576 8.29 19.70 -9.20
C TRP A 576 9.20 20.91 -9.02
N ALA A 577 8.64 22.11 -9.03
CA ALA A 577 9.40 23.34 -8.87
C ALA A 577 9.85 23.62 -7.43
N GLN A 578 9.21 23.01 -6.43
CA GLN A 578 9.44 23.26 -4.99
C GLN A 578 10.15 22.12 -4.28
N ALA A 579 10.06 20.90 -4.80
CA ALA A 579 10.57 19.70 -4.16
C ALA A 579 12.10 19.73 -4.07
N PRO A 580 12.68 19.50 -2.88
CA PRO A 580 14.13 19.38 -2.74
C PRO A 580 14.61 18.11 -3.46
N HIS A 581 15.49 18.27 -4.45
CA HIS A 581 16.00 17.13 -5.23
C HIS A 581 16.92 16.21 -4.41
N GLU A 582 17.25 16.60 -3.18
CA GLU A 582 17.90 15.76 -2.19
C GLU A 582 17.00 14.63 -1.68
N VAL A 583 15.68 14.82 -1.73
CA VAL A 583 14.67 13.88 -1.20
C VAL A 583 13.76 13.35 -2.31
N TYR A 584 13.52 14.13 -3.36
CA TYR A 584 12.74 13.70 -4.53
C TYR A 584 13.64 13.55 -5.74
N HIS A 585 13.49 12.45 -6.46
CA HIS A 585 14.25 12.14 -7.66
C HIS A 585 13.38 12.34 -8.90
N PRO A 586 13.61 13.39 -9.70
CA PRO A 586 12.91 13.59 -10.95
C PRO A 586 13.31 12.55 -12.00
N GLU A 587 12.32 11.84 -12.53
CA GLU A 587 12.51 10.77 -13.52
C GLU A 587 11.42 10.76 -14.59
N ALA A 588 11.70 10.07 -15.68
CA ALA A 588 10.73 9.67 -16.68
C ALA A 588 10.70 8.14 -16.72
N ARG A 589 9.52 7.54 -16.77
CA ARG A 589 9.39 6.08 -16.88
C ARG A 589 8.36 5.69 -17.92
N VAL A 590 8.45 4.45 -18.39
CA VAL A 590 7.42 3.81 -19.22
C VAL A 590 6.84 2.63 -18.46
N ILE A 591 5.51 2.57 -18.42
CA ILE A 591 4.75 1.47 -17.82
C ILE A 591 3.89 0.77 -18.89
N PRO A 592 3.51 -0.50 -18.71
CA PRO A 592 2.61 -1.18 -19.64
C PRO A 592 1.32 -0.38 -19.82
N SER A 593 0.90 -0.18 -21.06
CA SER A 593 -0.31 0.55 -21.38
C SER A 593 -1.55 -0.25 -20.99
N GLN A 594 -2.52 0.41 -20.35
CA GLN A 594 -3.87 -0.12 -20.10
C GLN A 594 -4.93 0.50 -21.02
N LYS A 595 -4.53 1.32 -22.01
CA LYS A 595 -5.46 2.05 -22.87
C LYS A 595 -5.71 1.30 -24.17
N GLU A 596 -6.97 1.20 -24.57
CA GLU A 596 -7.39 0.47 -25.77
C GLU A 596 -7.22 1.27 -27.08
N SER A 597 -7.13 2.61 -27.02
CA SER A 597 -7.02 3.46 -28.20
C SER A 597 -6.04 4.62 -28.03
N PHE A 598 -5.32 4.93 -29.10
CA PHE A 598 -4.31 5.98 -29.14
C PHE A 598 -4.42 6.81 -30.41
N PRO A 599 -4.33 8.16 -30.32
CA PRO A 599 -4.25 9.02 -31.49
C PRO A 599 -3.03 8.71 -32.38
N ASP A 600 -3.20 8.70 -33.70
CA ASP A 600 -2.14 8.39 -34.69
C ASP A 600 -0.91 9.32 -34.64
N GLN A 601 -1.02 10.45 -33.94
CA GLN A 601 0.04 11.44 -33.77
C GLN A 601 1.17 11.01 -32.82
N PHE A 602 1.04 9.85 -32.16
CA PHE A 602 2.06 9.31 -31.26
C PHE A 602 2.92 8.24 -31.94
N PRO A 603 4.18 8.05 -31.48
CA PRO A 603 4.97 6.89 -31.87
C PRO A 603 4.23 5.57 -31.60
N ALA A 604 4.37 4.59 -32.50
CA ALA A 604 3.66 3.31 -32.41
C ALA A 604 3.87 2.56 -31.08
N TRP A 605 5.04 2.72 -30.47
CA TRP A 605 5.38 2.05 -29.20
C TRP A 605 4.49 2.50 -28.02
N VAL A 606 3.88 3.69 -28.09
CA VAL A 606 2.97 4.21 -27.06
C VAL A 606 1.69 3.36 -26.94
N LYS A 607 1.37 2.56 -27.96
CA LYS A 607 0.26 1.59 -27.88
C LYS A 607 0.45 0.57 -26.76
N ASN A 608 1.69 0.12 -26.57
CA ASN A 608 2.04 -0.91 -25.60
C ASN A 608 2.57 -0.32 -24.29
N TRP A 609 2.95 0.96 -24.29
CA TRP A 609 3.60 1.62 -23.15
C TRP A 609 3.04 3.02 -22.90
N THR A 610 2.69 3.32 -21.65
CA THR A 610 2.31 4.66 -21.20
C THR A 610 3.53 5.38 -20.60
N PRO A 611 3.97 6.50 -21.18
CA PRO A 611 5.03 7.33 -20.60
C PRO A 611 4.50 8.19 -19.47
N GLU A 612 5.30 8.41 -18.43
CA GLU A 612 4.99 9.35 -17.36
C GLU A 612 6.22 10.09 -16.84
N LEU A 613 6.01 11.32 -16.40
CA LEU A 613 6.95 12.07 -15.57
C LEU A 613 6.66 11.77 -14.11
N ARG A 614 7.70 11.56 -13.31
CA ARG A 614 7.55 11.20 -11.91
C ARG A 614 8.54 11.94 -11.01
N LEU A 615 8.05 12.38 -9.86
CA LEU A 615 8.85 12.78 -8.71
C LEU A 615 8.91 11.60 -7.76
N PHE A 616 9.96 10.80 -7.89
CA PHE A 616 10.15 9.63 -7.06
C PHE A 616 10.58 10.06 -5.65
N ASN A 617 9.80 9.68 -4.64
CA ASN A 617 10.07 10.04 -3.25
C ASN A 617 11.11 9.09 -2.65
N CYS A 618 12.35 9.56 -2.47
CA CYS A 618 13.44 8.74 -1.95
C CYS A 618 13.32 8.49 -0.43
N ILE A 619 12.83 9.48 0.32
CA ILE A 619 12.61 9.40 1.77
C ILE A 619 11.24 10.03 2.08
N PRO A 620 10.19 9.21 2.31
CA PRO A 620 8.80 9.67 2.44
C PRO A 620 8.48 10.37 3.77
N LYS A 621 9.46 11.08 4.34
CA LYS A 621 9.40 11.73 5.65
C LYS A 621 8.27 12.75 5.75
N ARG A 622 8.10 13.58 4.71
CA ARG A 622 7.16 14.72 4.72
C ARG A 622 5.71 14.27 4.59
N GLU A 623 5.47 13.31 3.72
CA GLU A 623 4.14 12.73 3.46
C GLU A 623 3.70 11.85 4.62
N LEU A 624 4.60 11.01 5.18
CA LEU A 624 4.27 10.21 6.35
C LEU A 624 4.02 11.07 7.59
N ARG A 625 4.84 12.11 7.83
CA ARG A 625 4.58 13.09 8.91
C ARG A 625 3.20 13.71 8.78
N ARG A 626 2.77 14.06 7.56
CA ARG A 626 1.42 14.56 7.30
C ARG A 626 0.37 13.51 7.69
N VAL A 627 0.50 12.28 7.20
CA VAL A 627 -0.45 11.20 7.53
C VAL A 627 -0.59 11.04 9.04
N PHE A 628 0.52 10.98 9.78
CA PHE A 628 0.52 10.86 11.23
C PHE A 628 0.02 12.13 11.96
N SER A 629 0.17 13.31 11.38
CA SER A 629 -0.38 14.54 11.98
C SER A 629 -1.91 14.62 11.92
N GLU A 630 -2.52 13.93 10.95
CA GLU A 630 -3.98 13.90 10.75
C GLU A 630 -4.67 12.88 11.69
N LEU A 631 -3.90 12.04 12.38
CA LEU A 631 -4.39 11.02 13.31
C LEU A 631 -4.24 11.48 14.76
N GLY A 632 -4.97 10.85 15.69
CA GLY A 632 -4.91 11.19 17.11
C GLY A 632 -3.63 10.72 17.79
N SER A 633 -3.30 9.45 17.62
CA SER A 633 -2.11 8.80 18.19
C SER A 633 -1.95 7.42 17.53
N GLY A 634 -0.90 6.67 17.86
CA GLY A 634 -0.77 5.31 17.36
C GLY A 634 0.43 4.54 17.84
N VAL A 635 0.50 3.29 17.39
CA VAL A 635 1.61 2.38 17.62
C VAL A 635 2.15 1.84 16.29
N LEU A 636 3.47 1.86 16.15
CA LEU A 636 4.21 1.30 15.02
C LEU A 636 4.99 0.07 15.51
N MET A 637 4.58 -1.11 15.07
CA MET A 637 5.10 -2.38 15.55
C MET A 637 5.85 -3.13 14.46
N SER A 638 6.95 -3.79 14.81
CA SER A 638 7.59 -4.78 13.93
C SER A 638 8.55 -5.70 14.69
N ALA A 639 8.95 -6.80 14.07
CA ALA A 639 10.07 -7.62 14.58
C ALA A 639 11.44 -6.94 14.41
N THR A 640 11.59 -6.00 13.48
CA THR A 640 12.90 -5.48 13.06
C THR A 640 12.86 -3.98 12.74
N LEU A 641 12.80 -3.10 13.76
CA LEU A 641 12.83 -1.65 13.57
C LEU A 641 14.25 -1.08 13.60
N ARG A 642 15.20 -1.75 14.25
CA ARG A 642 16.55 -1.21 14.38
C ARG A 642 17.36 -1.11 13.07
N PRO A 643 18.28 -0.12 12.98
CA PRO A 643 18.48 1.02 13.90
C PRO A 643 17.26 1.95 13.96
N LYS A 644 16.86 2.37 15.17
CA LYS A 644 15.58 3.07 15.36
C LYS A 644 15.65 4.51 14.85
N GLU A 645 16.84 5.11 14.89
CA GLU A 645 17.13 6.48 14.45
C GLU A 645 16.91 6.60 12.94
N THR A 646 17.51 5.71 12.15
CA THR A 646 17.30 5.63 10.69
C THR A 646 15.83 5.45 10.34
N PHE A 647 15.12 4.58 11.08
CA PHE A 647 13.70 4.37 10.88
C PHE A 647 12.87 5.62 11.19
N ARG A 648 13.07 6.23 12.37
CA ARG A 648 12.35 7.44 12.82
C ARG A 648 12.57 8.62 11.86
N GLU A 649 13.80 8.77 11.36
CA GLU A 649 14.13 9.80 10.37
C GLU A 649 13.43 9.55 9.04
N ALA A 650 13.43 8.30 8.54
CA ALA A 650 12.81 7.95 7.27
C ALA A 650 11.30 8.22 7.24
N ILE A 651 10.61 7.97 8.36
CA ILE A 651 9.15 8.17 8.47
C ILE A 651 8.76 9.54 9.04
N GLY A 652 9.72 10.29 9.59
CA GLY A 652 9.49 11.63 10.15
C GLY A 652 8.64 11.68 11.42
N ILE A 653 8.57 10.58 12.18
CA ILE A 653 7.64 10.43 13.31
C ILE A 653 7.94 11.37 14.47
N ASP A 654 9.22 11.71 14.70
CA ASP A 654 9.67 12.60 15.78
C ASP A 654 9.31 14.07 15.53
N ALA A 655 8.99 14.39 14.29
CA ALA A 655 8.67 15.74 13.84
C ALA A 655 7.18 15.92 13.56
N VAL A 656 6.32 15.00 14.01
CA VAL A 656 4.86 15.16 13.90
C VAL A 656 4.43 16.28 14.86
N PRO A 657 3.81 17.36 14.36
CA PRO A 657 3.40 18.48 15.21
C PRO A 657 2.24 18.08 16.13
N GLN A 658 2.12 18.79 17.25
CA GLN A 658 0.92 18.75 18.08
C GLN A 658 -0.32 19.16 17.27
N SER A 659 -1.49 18.63 17.64
CA SER A 659 -2.76 18.99 16.98
C SER A 659 -2.97 20.51 17.04
N GLY A 660 -3.48 21.09 15.94
CA GLY A 660 -3.72 22.53 15.80
C GLY A 660 -2.47 23.42 15.74
N ALA A 661 -1.26 22.90 15.99
CA ALA A 661 -0.05 23.71 16.14
C ALA A 661 0.43 24.38 14.83
N LEU A 662 -0.01 23.87 13.68
CA LEU A 662 0.24 24.50 12.38
C LEU A 662 -0.83 25.51 11.97
N ASP A 663 -2.01 25.50 12.58
CA ASP A 663 -3.15 26.31 12.13
C ASP A 663 -2.92 27.82 12.39
N THR A 664 -2.16 28.16 13.42
CA THR A 664 -1.74 29.54 13.72
C THR A 664 -0.75 30.12 12.72
N LYS A 665 0.07 29.29 12.05
CA LYS A 665 1.00 29.72 10.99
C LYS A 665 0.31 29.84 9.63
N VAL A 666 -0.73 29.06 9.37
CA VAL A 666 -1.44 29.02 8.09
C VAL A 666 -2.39 30.22 7.89
N GLN A 667 -2.88 30.84 8.97
CA GLN A 667 -3.77 32.02 8.90
C GLN A 667 -3.14 33.26 8.23
N SER A 668 -1.82 33.28 7.95
CA SER A 668 -1.13 34.44 7.37
C SER A 668 -0.96 34.42 5.83
N THR A 669 -1.59 33.48 5.10
CA THR A 669 -1.60 33.48 3.63
C THR A 669 -2.98 33.87 3.11
N ASP A 670 -3.07 34.98 2.36
CA ASP A 670 -4.32 35.58 1.82
C ASP A 670 -5.13 34.67 0.89
N ASP A 671 -4.57 33.54 0.47
CA ASP A 671 -5.25 32.53 -0.36
C ASP A 671 -5.67 31.37 0.54
N GLY A 672 -6.95 31.31 0.91
CA GLY A 672 -7.58 30.30 1.79
C GLY A 672 -7.57 28.85 1.30
N MET A 673 -6.56 28.44 0.53
CA MET A 673 -6.23 27.06 0.21
C MET A 673 -5.08 26.62 1.10
N THR A 674 -5.36 25.91 2.19
CA THR A 674 -4.32 25.24 2.96
C THR A 674 -3.74 24.10 2.13
N ILE A 675 -2.67 24.42 1.40
CA ILE A 675 -1.84 23.51 0.64
C ILE A 675 -1.32 22.44 1.60
N ARG A 676 -1.87 21.22 1.54
CA ARG A 676 -1.23 20.04 2.16
C ARG A 676 -0.95 18.92 1.16
N MET A 677 -1.09 19.13 -0.15
CA MET A 677 -0.72 18.10 -1.15
C MET A 677 0.76 17.69 -1.05
N ASN A 678 1.64 18.58 -0.61
CA ASN A 678 3.11 18.35 -0.54
C ASN A 678 3.62 17.95 0.87
N GLY A 679 2.75 17.43 1.74
CA GLY A 679 3.12 17.04 3.11
C GLY A 679 3.33 18.22 4.06
N ILE A 680 3.87 17.94 5.26
CA ILE A 680 4.30 18.98 6.22
C ILE A 680 5.80 19.19 6.03
N THR A 681 6.21 20.41 5.67
CA THR A 681 7.64 20.71 5.45
C THR A 681 8.40 20.92 6.75
N ASP A 682 9.73 20.86 6.66
CA ASP A 682 10.59 21.05 7.83
C ASP A 682 10.52 22.50 8.35
N GLU A 683 10.39 23.50 7.45
CA GLU A 683 10.21 24.91 7.84
C GLU A 683 8.87 25.14 8.56
N MET A 684 7.81 24.42 8.18
CA MET A 684 6.51 24.52 8.85
C MET A 684 6.61 24.07 10.31
N THR A 685 7.35 22.99 10.56
CA THR A 685 7.57 22.43 11.90
C THR A 685 8.66 23.13 12.70
N GLU A 686 9.44 24.01 12.07
CA GLU A 686 10.48 24.76 12.76
C GLU A 686 9.84 25.59 13.89
N SER A 687 10.31 25.40 15.13
CA SER A 687 9.81 26.04 16.37
C SER A 687 8.38 25.67 16.82
N VAL A 688 7.80 24.59 16.30
CA VAL A 688 6.50 24.07 16.75
C VAL A 688 6.71 22.86 17.67
N ASP A 689 5.89 22.75 18.72
CA ASP A 689 5.92 21.59 19.60
C ASP A 689 5.51 20.31 18.85
N THR A 690 6.27 19.23 19.07
CA THR A 690 6.05 17.93 18.43
C THR A 690 5.46 16.92 19.41
N ARG A 691 4.89 15.87 18.86
CA ARG A 691 4.33 14.74 19.63
C ARG A 691 5.44 13.87 20.18
N SER A 692 5.23 13.34 21.39
CA SER A 692 6.18 12.45 22.02
C SER A 692 6.27 11.11 21.28
N THR A 693 7.46 10.51 21.28
CA THR A 693 7.69 9.20 20.67
C THR A 693 8.42 8.29 21.65
N THR A 694 7.84 7.14 21.94
CA THR A 694 8.37 6.17 22.90
C THR A 694 8.81 4.92 22.16
N PHE A 695 9.98 4.36 22.48
CA PHE A 695 10.47 3.13 21.84
C PHE A 695 10.71 2.03 22.88
N ASP A 696 10.06 0.89 22.68
CA ASP A 696 10.16 -0.28 23.55
C ASP A 696 10.45 -1.56 22.80
N ARG A 697 10.92 -2.57 23.54
CA ARG A 697 11.24 -3.89 23.02
C ARG A 697 10.62 -5.02 23.83
N PHE A 698 10.12 -6.06 23.15
CA PHE A 698 9.86 -7.34 23.79
C PHE A 698 11.11 -8.22 23.85
N PRO A 699 11.45 -8.78 25.02
CA PRO A 699 12.45 -9.82 25.12
C PRO A 699 12.02 -11.05 24.30
N LEU A 700 13.00 -11.82 23.83
CA LEU A 700 12.72 -13.14 23.27
C LEU A 700 12.35 -14.07 24.43
N ARG A 701 11.10 -14.52 24.49
CA ARG A 701 10.60 -15.39 25.57
C ARG A 701 10.98 -16.87 25.40
N PHE A 702 11.50 -17.24 24.23
CA PHE A 702 11.90 -18.61 23.93
C PHE A 702 13.11 -19.01 24.78
N SER A 703 13.22 -20.29 25.16
CA SER A 703 14.37 -20.78 25.93
C SER A 703 15.63 -20.88 25.06
N PRO A 704 16.82 -20.41 25.53
CA PRO A 704 18.07 -20.58 24.79
C PRO A 704 18.41 -22.03 24.47
N GLU A 705 18.01 -22.97 25.34
CA GLU A 705 18.26 -24.41 25.13
C GLU A 705 17.48 -24.97 23.94
N ASN A 706 16.34 -24.36 23.60
CA ASN A 706 15.50 -24.79 22.49
C ASN A 706 15.98 -24.26 21.14
N ARG A 707 17.16 -23.63 21.06
CA ARG A 707 17.61 -23.03 19.80
C ARG A 707 19.11 -23.09 19.57
N LEU A 708 19.48 -23.57 18.39
CA LEU A 708 20.83 -23.47 17.88
C LEU A 708 20.92 -22.26 16.94
N SER A 709 21.78 -21.29 17.27
CA SER A 709 21.98 -20.09 16.44
C SER A 709 23.44 -19.93 16.07
N ILE A 710 23.74 -20.15 14.79
CA ILE A 710 25.13 -20.18 14.31
C ILE A 710 25.35 -19.24 13.13
N VAL A 711 26.55 -18.68 13.07
CA VAL A 711 27.07 -17.97 11.89
C VAL A 711 28.13 -18.85 11.28
N ILE A 712 28.05 -19.10 9.98
CA ILE A 712 29.07 -19.87 9.28
C ILE A 712 30.12 -18.91 8.73
N ASP A 713 31.37 -19.15 9.11
CA ASP A 713 32.53 -18.38 8.64
C ASP A 713 32.86 -18.77 7.18
N LEU A 714 32.09 -18.19 6.25
CA LEU A 714 32.24 -18.35 4.80
C LEU A 714 32.57 -17.01 4.15
N PRO A 715 33.41 -16.98 3.08
CA PRO A 715 33.66 -15.76 2.31
C PRO A 715 32.36 -15.09 1.88
N LYS A 716 32.34 -13.75 1.79
CA LYS A 716 31.13 -13.00 1.37
C LYS A 716 30.52 -13.60 0.11
N PHE A 717 29.23 -13.93 0.12
CA PHE A 717 28.57 -14.41 -1.08
C PHE A 717 28.23 -13.23 -2.00
N THR A 718 29.08 -12.95 -2.99
CA THR A 718 28.94 -11.79 -3.91
C THR A 718 29.00 -12.21 -5.37
N LYS A 719 28.46 -11.37 -6.27
CA LYS A 719 28.56 -11.62 -7.73
C LYS A 719 30.01 -11.78 -8.20
N ALA A 720 30.97 -11.12 -7.55
CA ALA A 720 32.38 -11.11 -7.94
C ALA A 720 33.11 -12.44 -7.66
N ASN A 721 32.72 -13.20 -6.64
CA ASN A 721 33.42 -14.42 -6.22
C ASN A 721 32.61 -15.71 -6.33
N ARG A 722 31.26 -15.64 -6.32
CA ARG A 722 30.41 -16.85 -6.36
C ARG A 722 30.41 -17.56 -7.72
N GLY A 723 30.82 -16.89 -8.79
CA GLY A 723 30.84 -17.46 -10.14
C GLY A 723 29.47 -17.93 -10.67
N GLU A 724 29.50 -18.63 -11.80
CA GLU A 724 28.31 -19.17 -12.47
C GLU A 724 27.61 -20.27 -11.65
N GLN A 725 26.32 -20.46 -11.91
CA GLN A 725 25.44 -21.41 -11.23
C GLN A 725 25.64 -22.84 -11.75
N LYS A 726 26.85 -23.39 -11.59
CA LYS A 726 27.17 -24.78 -11.95
C LYS A 726 26.85 -25.72 -10.80
N THR A 727 26.40 -26.94 -11.10
CA THR A 727 26.19 -28.02 -10.12
C THR A 727 27.36 -28.99 -10.03
N ASP A 728 28.22 -29.04 -11.06
CA ASP A 728 29.48 -29.80 -11.04
C ASP A 728 30.52 -29.13 -10.12
N PRO A 729 30.98 -29.81 -9.04
CA PRO A 729 31.98 -29.27 -8.12
C PRO A 729 33.31 -28.85 -8.77
N GLN A 730 33.68 -29.43 -9.92
CA GLN A 730 34.89 -29.07 -10.64
C GLN A 730 34.75 -27.76 -11.41
N ALA A 731 33.53 -27.41 -11.81
CA ALA A 731 33.20 -26.17 -12.51
C ALA A 731 32.84 -25.01 -11.55
N MET A 732 32.65 -25.30 -10.26
CA MET A 732 32.38 -24.28 -9.23
C MET A 732 33.64 -23.51 -8.84
N THR A 733 33.46 -22.23 -8.52
CA THR A 733 34.46 -21.45 -7.78
C THR A 733 34.64 -22.01 -6.38
N ASP A 734 35.77 -21.71 -5.72
CA ASP A 734 36.01 -22.15 -4.34
C ASP A 734 34.94 -21.63 -3.39
N THR A 735 34.49 -20.38 -3.55
CA THR A 735 33.38 -19.82 -2.78
C THR A 735 32.12 -20.66 -2.97
N ARG A 736 31.66 -20.88 -4.20
CA ARG A 736 30.42 -21.64 -4.45
C ARG A 736 30.52 -23.08 -3.94
N ARG A 737 31.70 -23.71 -4.06
CA ARG A 737 31.95 -25.07 -3.55
C ARG A 737 31.77 -25.14 -2.03
N GLN A 738 32.28 -24.16 -1.27
CA GLN A 738 32.11 -24.11 0.19
C GLN A 738 30.63 -23.92 0.61
N TYR A 739 29.89 -23.04 -0.07
CA TYR A 739 28.46 -22.88 0.19
C TYR A 739 27.68 -24.15 -0.17
N ALA A 740 28.01 -24.80 -1.29
CA ALA A 740 27.41 -26.07 -1.70
C ALA A 740 27.65 -27.18 -0.67
N GLU A 741 28.85 -27.25 -0.09
CA GLU A 741 29.19 -28.20 0.98
C GLU A 741 28.33 -27.98 2.24
N VAL A 742 28.15 -26.73 2.67
CA VAL A 742 27.27 -26.38 3.79
C VAL A 742 25.81 -26.74 3.49
N ILE A 743 25.32 -26.40 2.30
CA ILE A 743 23.97 -26.77 1.86
C ILE A 743 23.79 -28.28 1.94
N GLY A 744 24.77 -29.05 1.46
CA GLY A 744 24.73 -30.51 1.49
C GLY A 744 24.80 -31.09 2.91
N GLN A 745 25.50 -30.44 3.85
CA GLN A 745 25.47 -30.84 5.27
C GLN A 745 24.09 -30.58 5.89
N VAL A 746 23.53 -29.39 5.71
CA VAL A 746 22.23 -29.02 6.26
C VAL A 746 21.11 -29.89 5.66
N ALA A 747 21.15 -30.15 4.36
CA ALA A 747 20.16 -30.98 3.66
C ALA A 747 20.06 -32.43 4.17
N ARG A 748 21.08 -32.93 4.88
CA ARG A 748 21.09 -34.27 5.48
C ARG A 748 20.58 -34.32 6.92
N THR A 749 20.30 -33.18 7.53
CA THR A 749 19.76 -33.09 8.90
C THR A 749 18.25 -33.28 8.88
N ASP A 750 17.65 -33.77 9.96
CA ASP A 750 16.22 -34.11 10.00
C ASP A 750 15.27 -32.90 10.04
N GLY A 751 14.03 -33.12 9.63
CA GLY A 751 12.93 -32.16 9.66
C GLY A 751 12.87 -31.22 8.46
N ASN A 752 11.79 -30.45 8.41
CA ASN A 752 11.58 -29.41 7.40
C ASN A 752 12.68 -28.32 7.44
N ILE A 753 13.31 -28.08 6.30
CA ILE A 753 14.41 -27.11 6.12
C ILE A 753 13.99 -26.01 5.14
N LEU A 754 14.25 -24.75 5.50
CA LEU A 754 14.13 -23.60 4.62
C LEU A 754 15.53 -23.08 4.24
N ILE A 755 15.86 -23.10 2.94
CA ILE A 755 17.09 -22.51 2.40
C ILE A 755 16.73 -21.21 1.68
N ALA A 756 17.10 -20.08 2.28
CA ALA A 756 16.82 -18.74 1.77
C ALA A 756 18.06 -18.13 1.10
N MET A 757 18.00 -17.94 -0.21
CA MET A 757 19.08 -17.43 -1.06
C MET A 757 18.90 -15.94 -1.41
N PRO A 758 19.96 -15.20 -1.80
CA PRO A 758 19.83 -13.76 -2.10
C PRO A 758 18.89 -13.42 -3.28
N SER A 759 18.61 -14.36 -4.18
CA SER A 759 17.69 -14.20 -5.32
C SER A 759 17.02 -15.52 -5.68
N TYR A 760 15.87 -15.47 -6.36
CA TYR A 760 15.19 -16.67 -6.88
C TYR A 760 16.09 -17.49 -7.82
N SER A 761 16.90 -16.82 -8.65
CA SER A 761 17.86 -17.53 -9.51
C SER A 761 18.87 -18.36 -8.71
N GLU A 762 19.35 -17.87 -7.57
CA GLU A 762 20.26 -18.64 -6.72
C GLU A 762 19.51 -19.72 -5.92
N ALA A 763 18.22 -19.52 -5.60
CA ALA A 763 17.37 -20.56 -5.02
C ALA A 763 17.14 -21.73 -6.01
N ALA A 764 16.92 -21.41 -7.29
CA ALA A 764 16.82 -22.41 -8.36
C ALA A 764 18.09 -23.24 -8.51
N TRP A 765 19.26 -22.59 -8.46
CA TRP A 765 20.54 -23.30 -8.44
C TRP A 765 20.66 -24.25 -7.24
N VAL A 766 20.25 -23.84 -6.04
CA VAL A 766 20.26 -24.75 -4.87
C VAL A 766 19.35 -25.94 -5.11
N TYR A 767 18.14 -25.72 -5.62
CA TYR A 767 17.20 -26.80 -5.94
C TYR A 767 17.80 -27.81 -6.93
N GLU A 768 18.42 -27.34 -8.01
CA GLU A 768 19.14 -28.19 -8.98
C GLU A 768 20.31 -28.94 -8.33
N TYR A 769 21.11 -28.25 -7.50
CA TYR A 769 22.23 -28.85 -6.79
C TYR A 769 21.78 -29.96 -5.82
N LEU A 770 20.70 -29.74 -5.08
CA LEU A 770 20.12 -30.75 -4.18
C LEU A 770 19.73 -32.01 -4.96
N GLY A 771 19.24 -31.88 -6.20
CA GLY A 771 18.94 -33.02 -7.08
C GLY A 771 20.16 -33.86 -7.49
N THR A 772 21.38 -33.33 -7.31
CA THR A 772 22.63 -34.08 -7.51
C THR A 772 23.10 -34.83 -6.26
N LEU A 773 22.54 -34.49 -5.09
CA LEU A 773 22.86 -35.14 -3.83
C LEU A 773 21.99 -36.40 -3.64
N SER A 774 22.56 -37.42 -2.98
CA SER A 774 21.78 -38.57 -2.50
C SER A 774 21.04 -38.16 -1.22
N THR A 775 19.91 -37.46 -1.36
CA THR A 775 18.98 -37.14 -0.28
C THR A 775 17.63 -37.81 -0.53
N GLU A 776 17.03 -38.38 0.51
CA GLU A 776 15.67 -38.96 0.45
C GLU A 776 14.58 -37.90 0.63
N LYS A 777 14.96 -36.66 1.00
CA LYS A 777 14.04 -35.56 1.23
C LYS A 777 13.40 -35.05 -0.06
N ARG A 778 12.13 -34.67 0.04
CA ARG A 778 11.44 -33.98 -1.04
C ARG A 778 11.90 -32.51 -1.10
N CYS A 779 12.45 -32.12 -2.24
CA CYS A 779 12.86 -30.74 -2.49
C CYS A 779 11.74 -29.95 -3.17
N PHE A 780 11.61 -28.69 -2.78
CA PHE A 780 10.63 -27.73 -3.27
C PHE A 780 11.35 -26.45 -3.67
N ILE A 781 10.84 -25.77 -4.68
CA ILE A 781 11.36 -24.48 -5.15
C ILE A 781 10.24 -23.46 -5.14
N ASP A 782 10.55 -22.29 -4.58
CA ASP A 782 9.70 -21.11 -4.63
C ASP A 782 10.08 -20.22 -5.82
N GLU A 783 9.06 -19.66 -6.46
CA GLU A 783 9.16 -18.78 -7.61
C GLU A 783 8.20 -17.60 -7.44
N SER A 784 8.44 -16.53 -8.20
CA SER A 784 7.52 -15.39 -8.25
C SER A 784 6.20 -15.84 -8.87
N SER A 785 5.25 -16.22 -8.03
CA SER A 785 4.00 -16.89 -8.38
C SER A 785 2.80 -16.20 -7.75
N THR A 786 1.60 -16.65 -8.12
CA THR A 786 0.36 -16.19 -7.49
C THR A 786 0.26 -16.65 -6.03
N ALA A 787 -0.59 -15.98 -5.23
CA ALA A 787 -0.79 -16.36 -3.83
C ALA A 787 -1.28 -17.80 -3.67
N ASP A 788 -2.15 -18.27 -4.57
CA ASP A 788 -2.72 -19.63 -4.52
C ASP A 788 -1.66 -20.70 -4.83
N GLU A 789 -0.77 -20.44 -5.79
CA GLU A 789 0.37 -21.32 -6.09
C GLU A 789 1.34 -21.40 -4.91
N THR A 790 1.64 -20.26 -4.29
CA THR A 790 2.48 -20.19 -3.08
C THR A 790 1.85 -20.98 -1.92
N ASP A 791 0.54 -20.83 -1.68
CA ASP A 791 -0.16 -21.53 -0.61
C ASP A 791 -0.22 -23.04 -0.84
N LYS A 792 -0.36 -23.49 -2.10
CA LYS A 792 -0.28 -24.91 -2.47
C LYS A 792 1.13 -25.47 -2.21
N LEU A 793 2.18 -24.77 -2.66
CA LEU A 793 3.58 -25.14 -2.42
C LEU A 793 3.87 -25.32 -0.92
N LEU A 794 3.46 -24.36 -0.11
CA LEU A 794 3.64 -24.39 1.33
C LEU A 794 2.89 -25.55 1.99
N SER A 795 1.67 -25.84 1.54
CA SER A 795 0.88 -26.96 2.07
C SER A 795 1.59 -28.29 1.81
N GLU A 796 2.07 -28.52 0.58
CA GLU A 796 2.83 -29.73 0.25
C GLU A 796 4.15 -29.84 1.03
N PHE A 797 4.83 -28.71 1.26
CA PHE A 797 6.05 -28.66 2.08
C PHE A 797 5.76 -29.00 3.55
N PHE A 798 4.71 -28.45 4.15
CA PHE A 798 4.33 -28.71 5.53
C PHE A 798 3.91 -30.17 5.73
N GLU A 799 3.15 -30.74 4.79
CA GLU A 799 2.71 -32.14 4.83
C GLU A 799 3.88 -33.12 4.69
N SER A 800 4.97 -32.73 4.04
CA SER A 800 6.15 -33.58 3.87
C SER A 800 6.76 -34.01 5.19
N GLY A 801 6.72 -33.16 6.22
CA GLY A 801 7.35 -33.38 7.54
C GLY A 801 8.89 -33.42 7.54
N ASP A 802 9.49 -33.72 6.39
CA ASP A 802 10.93 -33.86 6.16
C ASP A 802 11.35 -33.31 4.78
N GLY A 803 10.85 -32.12 4.42
CA GLY A 803 11.10 -31.48 3.12
C GLY A 803 12.20 -30.41 3.15
N ILE A 804 12.69 -30.01 1.96
CA ILE A 804 13.58 -28.85 1.79
C ILE A 804 12.90 -27.83 0.86
N LEU A 805 12.69 -26.61 1.34
CA LEU A 805 12.16 -25.50 0.54
C LEU A 805 13.26 -24.50 0.21
N CYS A 806 13.55 -24.33 -1.08
CA CYS A 806 14.48 -23.32 -1.60
C CYS A 806 13.70 -22.06 -2.00
N THR A 807 14.04 -20.91 -1.40
CA THR A 807 13.36 -19.62 -1.68
C THR A 807 14.35 -18.46 -1.72
N SER A 808 13.87 -17.28 -2.10
CA SER A 808 14.62 -16.03 -1.99
C SER A 808 14.38 -15.35 -0.64
N LEU A 809 15.45 -14.77 -0.06
CA LEU A 809 15.39 -13.80 1.04
C LEU A 809 14.62 -12.51 0.70
N ARG A 810 14.32 -12.27 -0.59
CA ARG A 810 13.45 -11.20 -1.06
C ARG A 810 12.02 -11.68 -1.34
N GLY A 811 11.77 -12.99 -1.22
CA GLY A 811 10.50 -13.62 -1.52
C GLY A 811 9.50 -13.51 -0.36
N THR A 812 8.22 -13.61 -0.71
CA THR A 812 7.09 -13.45 0.22
C THR A 812 7.06 -14.55 1.29
N ILE A 813 7.61 -15.73 1.01
CA ILE A 813 7.67 -16.85 1.96
C ILE A 813 8.46 -16.48 3.23
N THR A 814 9.54 -15.71 3.09
CA THR A 814 10.39 -15.31 4.24
C THR A 814 9.76 -14.22 5.11
N GLU A 815 8.74 -13.53 4.61
CA GLU A 815 8.11 -12.36 5.22
C GLU A 815 6.70 -12.65 5.75
N GLY A 816 5.89 -13.41 5.00
CA GLY A 816 4.45 -13.50 5.22
C GLY A 816 3.94 -14.85 5.71
N VAL A 817 4.80 -15.86 5.85
CA VAL A 817 4.39 -17.23 6.21
C VAL A 817 4.55 -17.49 7.71
N ASP A 818 3.62 -18.27 8.25
CA ASP A 818 3.65 -18.79 9.62
C ASP A 818 4.09 -20.25 9.60
N PHE A 819 5.11 -20.56 10.40
CA PHE A 819 5.78 -21.85 10.46
C PHE A 819 5.69 -22.43 11.88
N ASP A 820 4.49 -22.44 12.45
CA ASP A 820 4.21 -22.92 13.79
C ASP A 820 4.37 -24.45 13.94
N GLY A 821 4.74 -24.86 15.15
CA GLY A 821 4.91 -26.26 15.52
C GLY A 821 6.04 -26.95 14.74
N LYS A 822 5.71 -28.04 14.05
CA LYS A 822 6.69 -28.87 13.29
C LYS A 822 6.88 -28.43 11.84
N LYS A 823 6.34 -27.26 11.45
CA LYS A 823 6.37 -26.82 10.04
C LYS A 823 7.76 -26.40 9.57
N LEU A 824 8.65 -25.98 10.47
CA LEU A 824 10.01 -25.59 10.14
C LEU A 824 10.97 -25.89 11.28
N HIS A 825 11.99 -26.71 11.01
CA HIS A 825 12.99 -27.11 12.00
C HIS A 825 14.29 -26.32 11.83
N THR A 826 14.71 -26.09 10.59
CA THR A 826 15.99 -25.41 10.28
C THR A 826 15.79 -24.31 9.24
N CYS A 827 16.31 -23.12 9.49
CA CYS A 827 16.44 -22.07 8.47
C CYS A 827 17.90 -21.73 8.20
N LEU A 828 18.31 -21.87 6.94
CA LEU A 828 19.61 -21.48 6.42
C LEU A 828 19.46 -20.23 5.54
N SER A 829 19.94 -19.10 6.03
CA SER A 829 19.98 -17.83 5.28
C SER A 829 21.38 -17.58 4.73
N ILE A 830 21.50 -17.52 3.40
CA ILE A 830 22.79 -17.40 2.69
C ILE A 830 22.98 -15.99 2.15
N GLY A 831 24.12 -15.39 2.44
CA GLY A 831 24.54 -14.10 1.87
C GLY A 831 23.72 -12.90 2.36
N VAL A 832 23.68 -11.85 1.54
CA VAL A 832 22.97 -10.59 1.80
C VAL A 832 22.10 -10.25 0.59
N PRO A 833 20.77 -10.08 0.76
CA PRO A 833 19.83 -9.86 -0.34
C PRO A 833 19.82 -8.40 -0.82
N LEU A 834 20.96 -7.91 -1.30
CA LEU A 834 21.09 -6.54 -1.80
C LEU A 834 20.13 -6.29 -2.97
N ALA A 835 19.44 -5.15 -2.92
CA ALA A 835 18.66 -4.69 -4.05
C ALA A 835 19.55 -4.46 -5.28
N PRO A 836 19.06 -4.77 -6.50
CA PRO A 836 19.82 -4.57 -7.72
C PRO A 836 20.15 -3.08 -7.90
N PRO A 837 21.30 -2.75 -8.52
CA PRO A 837 21.61 -1.37 -8.90
C PRO A 837 20.54 -0.80 -9.83
N SER A 838 20.06 0.40 -9.53
CA SER A 838 19.10 1.16 -10.33
C SER A 838 19.26 2.64 -10.01
N SER A 839 18.83 3.53 -10.91
CA SER A 839 18.87 4.97 -10.67
C SER A 839 18.06 5.38 -9.44
N GLU A 840 16.89 4.74 -9.22
CA GLU A 840 16.06 4.95 -8.03
C GLU A 840 16.83 4.57 -6.75
N MET A 841 17.48 3.40 -6.72
CA MET A 841 18.25 2.96 -5.56
C MET A 841 19.47 3.85 -5.30
N ASP A 842 20.15 4.31 -6.34
CA ASP A 842 21.27 5.24 -6.22
C ASP A 842 20.80 6.60 -5.67
N ALA A 843 19.64 7.08 -6.11
CA ALA A 843 19.02 8.29 -5.58
C ALA A 843 18.61 8.14 -4.10
N VAL A 844 18.04 6.99 -3.72
CA VAL A 844 17.70 6.66 -2.32
C VAL A 844 18.95 6.64 -1.45
N GLU A 845 20.03 6.00 -1.91
CA GLU A 845 21.31 5.95 -1.21
C GLU A 845 21.87 7.35 -0.94
N ILE A 846 21.84 8.22 -1.95
CA ILE A 846 22.31 9.61 -1.82
C ILE A 846 21.40 10.44 -0.92
N ALA A 847 20.09 10.24 -0.98
CA ALA A 847 19.14 10.90 -0.07
C ALA A 847 19.45 10.55 1.39
N TYR A 848 19.65 9.26 1.70
CA TYR A 848 20.02 8.85 3.06
C TYR A 848 21.39 9.35 3.48
N GLN A 849 22.36 9.37 2.57
CA GLN A 849 23.69 9.90 2.85
C GLN A 849 23.67 11.35 3.33
N ARG A 850 22.67 12.13 2.89
CA ARG A 850 22.47 13.53 3.30
C ARG A 850 21.55 13.68 4.51
N ALA A 851 20.58 12.78 4.67
CA ALA A 851 19.61 12.86 5.76
C ALA A 851 20.12 12.25 7.08
N VAL A 852 21.05 11.27 7.01
CA VAL A 852 21.50 10.49 8.17
C VAL A 852 23.03 10.45 8.23
N ASP A 853 23.63 11.51 8.78
CA ASP A 853 25.09 11.70 8.85
C ASP A 853 25.85 10.54 9.52
N GLU A 854 25.27 9.93 10.55
CA GLU A 854 25.95 8.90 11.36
C GLU A 854 25.92 7.49 10.73
N THR A 855 24.89 7.18 9.97
CA THR A 855 24.68 5.82 9.44
C THR A 855 25.32 5.62 8.07
N GLY A 856 25.31 6.65 7.22
CA GLY A 856 25.74 6.54 5.83
C GLY A 856 24.61 6.07 4.90
N GLY A 857 24.72 6.45 3.62
CA GLY A 857 23.70 6.18 2.61
C GLY A 857 23.57 4.71 2.25
N GLN A 858 24.71 4.04 2.04
CA GLN A 858 24.74 2.63 1.64
C GLN A 858 24.18 1.73 2.75
N GLU A 859 24.53 2.05 3.99
CA GLU A 859 24.09 1.37 5.19
C GLU A 859 22.57 1.48 5.35
N ALA A 860 22.04 2.70 5.33
CA ALA A 860 20.62 3.00 5.51
C ALA A 860 19.75 2.45 4.36
N ALA A 861 20.14 2.68 3.10
CA ALA A 861 19.34 2.30 1.94
C ALA A 861 19.43 0.82 1.58
N ARG A 862 20.59 0.17 1.80
CA ARG A 862 20.83 -1.21 1.33
C ARG A 862 21.08 -2.20 2.46
N LEU A 863 22.06 -1.94 3.33
CA LEU A 863 22.53 -2.95 4.29
C LEU A 863 21.53 -3.21 5.42
N ILE A 864 20.93 -2.17 5.99
CA ILE A 864 19.93 -2.29 7.06
C ILE A 864 18.68 -3.04 6.55
N PRO A 865 18.03 -2.64 5.45
CA PRO A 865 16.89 -3.38 4.90
C PRO A 865 17.23 -4.83 4.57
N SER A 866 18.40 -5.08 3.96
CA SER A 866 18.86 -6.43 3.63
C SER A 866 19.06 -7.30 4.89
N THR A 867 19.64 -6.72 5.95
CA THR A 867 19.84 -7.42 7.21
C THR A 867 18.52 -7.67 7.94
N ARG A 868 17.54 -6.77 7.83
CA ARG A 868 16.18 -6.98 8.36
C ARG A 868 15.51 -8.20 7.72
N ARG A 869 15.59 -8.34 6.39
CA ARG A 869 15.05 -9.51 5.66
C ARG A 869 15.68 -10.83 6.14
N VAL A 870 16.99 -10.83 6.37
CA VAL A 870 17.72 -12.00 6.90
C VAL A 870 17.32 -12.30 8.36
N ARG A 871 17.09 -11.28 9.19
CA ARG A 871 16.58 -11.48 10.56
C ARG A 871 15.16 -12.06 10.55
N GLN A 872 14.35 -11.67 9.57
CA GLN A 872 12.97 -12.15 9.43
C GLN A 872 12.90 -13.62 9.01
N SER A 873 13.75 -14.05 8.06
CA SER A 873 13.81 -15.46 7.65
C SER A 873 14.19 -16.38 8.81
N VAL A 874 15.29 -16.12 9.52
CA VAL A 874 15.70 -16.95 10.66
C VAL A 874 14.74 -16.84 11.85
N GLY A 875 14.00 -15.74 11.95
CA GLY A 875 12.94 -15.56 12.93
C GLY A 875 11.69 -16.39 12.63
N ARG A 876 11.60 -17.12 11.52
CA ARG A 876 10.48 -18.02 11.20
C ARG A 876 10.53 -19.34 11.97
N VAL A 877 11.72 -19.78 12.37
CA VAL A 877 11.94 -21.09 12.99
C VAL A 877 11.33 -21.21 14.39
N ILE A 878 11.18 -20.09 15.12
CA ILE A 878 10.74 -20.12 16.52
C ILE A 878 9.71 -19.02 16.76
N ARG A 879 8.52 -19.43 17.18
CA ARG A 879 7.28 -18.67 17.34
C ARG A 879 6.55 -18.98 18.64
N GLY A 880 6.76 -20.18 19.21
CA GLY A 880 6.21 -20.62 20.50
C GLY A 880 7.28 -20.90 21.56
N VAL A 881 6.90 -20.84 22.85
CA VAL A 881 7.82 -21.15 23.98
C VAL A 881 8.29 -22.60 23.99
N ASP A 882 7.49 -23.51 23.42
CA ASP A 882 7.76 -24.95 23.34
C ASP A 882 8.44 -25.36 22.02
N GLU A 883 8.67 -24.42 21.10
CA GLU A 883 9.27 -24.73 19.80
C GLU A 883 10.80 -24.81 19.89
N THR A 884 11.35 -25.80 19.19
CA THR A 884 12.78 -26.05 19.05
C THR A 884 13.22 -25.87 17.60
N GLY A 885 14.39 -25.25 17.38
CA GLY A 885 14.91 -25.18 16.01
C GLY A 885 16.24 -24.49 15.80
N VAL A 886 16.71 -24.59 14.56
CA VAL A 886 18.06 -24.22 14.14
C VAL A 886 18.02 -23.00 13.21
N ARG A 887 18.86 -22.01 13.50
CA ARG A 887 18.95 -20.73 12.80
C ARG A 887 20.38 -20.51 12.33
N ILE A 888 20.57 -20.42 11.02
CA ILE A 888 21.90 -20.38 10.41
C ILE A 888 22.04 -19.14 9.53
N LEU A 889 23.08 -18.36 9.78
CA LEU A 889 23.51 -17.24 8.93
C LEU A 889 24.81 -17.62 8.23
N ALA A 890 24.78 -17.80 6.91
CA ALA A 890 25.95 -18.17 6.12
C ALA A 890 26.48 -16.96 5.35
N ASP A 891 27.37 -16.19 6.00
CA ASP A 891 28.21 -15.15 5.42
C ASP A 891 29.13 -14.56 6.52
N GLU A 892 30.43 -14.36 6.25
CA GLU A 892 31.38 -13.76 7.20
C GLU A 892 30.96 -12.36 7.69
N ARG A 893 30.11 -11.65 6.93
CA ARG A 893 29.58 -10.33 7.32
C ARG A 893 28.73 -10.37 8.59
N TYR A 894 28.15 -11.50 8.98
CA TYR A 894 27.42 -11.63 10.25
C TYR A 894 28.34 -12.03 11.42
N GLY A 895 29.62 -12.29 11.13
CA GLY A 895 30.64 -12.81 12.03
C GLY A 895 31.82 -11.86 12.23
N THR A 896 33.01 -12.26 11.76
CA THR A 896 34.35 -11.95 12.29
C THR A 896 35.09 -10.76 11.64
N SER A 897 34.50 -10.07 10.66
CA SER A 897 35.19 -9.02 9.89
C SER A 897 34.90 -7.59 10.36
N ASP A 898 35.92 -6.74 10.52
CA ASP A 898 35.81 -5.40 11.16
C ASP A 898 35.19 -4.31 10.26
N ASN A 899 35.38 -4.33 8.93
CA ASN A 899 35.01 -3.21 8.05
C ASN A 899 33.69 -3.38 7.27
N THR A 900 33.03 -4.54 7.34
CA THR A 900 31.72 -4.78 6.69
C THR A 900 30.77 -5.57 7.59
N ASN A 901 30.84 -5.28 8.89
CA ASN A 901 30.17 -6.08 9.90
C ASN A 901 28.67 -5.78 9.94
N LEU A 902 27.84 -6.71 9.47
CA LEU A 902 26.39 -6.64 9.58
C LEU A 902 25.87 -7.12 10.94
N ARG A 903 26.73 -7.69 11.79
CA ARG A 903 26.38 -8.14 13.16
C ARG A 903 25.83 -7.00 14.00
N MET A 904 26.31 -5.77 13.80
CA MET A 904 25.82 -4.59 14.54
C MET A 904 24.32 -4.29 14.30
N TYR A 905 23.76 -4.75 13.18
CA TYR A 905 22.34 -4.60 12.85
C TYR A 905 21.47 -5.76 13.36
N LEU A 906 22.08 -6.81 13.92
CA LEU A 906 21.38 -7.81 14.73
C LEU A 906 21.02 -7.20 16.09
N SER A 907 19.95 -7.69 16.73
CA SER A 907 19.64 -7.26 18.10
C SER A 907 20.78 -7.65 19.06
N PRO A 908 21.02 -6.92 20.17
CA PRO A 908 22.06 -7.27 21.15
C PRO A 908 21.99 -8.71 21.65
N GLN A 909 20.78 -9.25 21.76
CA GLN A 909 20.57 -10.65 22.09
C GLN A 909 21.04 -11.58 20.96
N GLN A 910 20.64 -11.31 19.71
CA GLN A 910 21.14 -12.06 18.55
C GLN A 910 22.66 -11.94 18.41
N GLN A 911 23.25 -10.78 18.68
CA GLN A 911 24.70 -10.58 18.71
C GLN A 911 25.41 -11.38 19.82
N GLN A 912 24.73 -11.76 20.88
CA GLN A 912 25.29 -12.65 21.91
C GLN A 912 25.08 -14.12 21.55
N GLU A 913 23.96 -14.42 20.91
CA GLU A 913 23.50 -15.78 20.65
C GLU A 913 24.13 -16.41 19.40
N PHE A 914 24.22 -15.67 18.30
CA PHE A 914 24.73 -16.17 17.03
C PHE A 914 26.23 -16.43 17.12
N THR A 915 26.62 -17.70 17.23
CA THR A 915 28.01 -18.10 17.46
C THR A 915 28.70 -18.48 16.14
N PRO A 916 29.90 -17.95 15.85
CA PRO A 916 30.64 -18.34 14.66
C PRO A 916 31.15 -19.79 14.71
N VAL A 917 30.89 -20.56 13.66
CA VAL A 917 31.26 -21.98 13.49
C VAL A 917 31.95 -22.17 12.14
N LYS A 918 32.89 -23.11 12.06
CA LYS A 918 33.55 -23.48 10.81
C LYS A 918 32.58 -24.23 9.89
N TYR A 919 32.67 -23.97 8.59
CA TYR A 919 31.74 -24.56 7.62
C TYR A 919 31.77 -26.11 7.54
N ALA A 920 32.90 -26.74 7.87
CA ALA A 920 33.05 -28.20 7.86
C ALA A 920 32.35 -28.91 9.05
N GLU A 921 31.89 -28.15 10.04
CA GLU A 921 31.41 -28.62 11.34
C GLU A 921 29.91 -28.36 11.54
N VAL A 922 29.23 -27.86 10.51
CA VAL A 922 27.83 -27.38 10.59
C VAL A 922 26.87 -28.55 10.78
N GLY A 923 27.02 -29.61 10.00
CA GLY A 923 26.17 -30.81 10.10
C GLY A 923 26.23 -31.41 11.51
N ASP A 924 27.44 -31.63 12.04
CA ASP A 924 27.65 -32.21 13.36
C ASP A 924 27.04 -31.36 14.48
N ALA A 925 27.15 -30.03 14.38
CA ALA A 925 26.53 -29.11 15.35
C ALA A 925 25.00 -29.21 15.36
N ILE A 926 24.38 -29.37 14.18
CA ILE A 926 22.93 -29.51 14.03
C ILE A 926 22.45 -30.86 14.55
N THR A 927 23.11 -31.95 14.16
CA THR A 927 22.79 -33.30 14.63
C THR A 927 22.85 -33.39 16.15
N ARG A 928 23.93 -32.88 16.76
CA ARG A 928 24.09 -32.84 18.22
C ARG A 928 22.99 -32.05 18.93
N PHE A 929 22.49 -30.99 18.30
CA PHE A 929 21.38 -30.20 18.85
C PHE A 929 20.07 -31.00 18.84
N TRP A 930 19.75 -31.67 17.73
CA TRP A 930 18.54 -32.49 17.65
C TRP A 930 18.60 -33.73 18.56
N GLU A 931 19.75 -34.41 18.63
CA GLU A 931 19.97 -35.54 19.56
C GLU A 931 19.78 -35.17 21.05
N TYR A 932 19.93 -33.89 21.41
CA TYR A 932 19.69 -33.43 22.78
C TYR A 932 18.19 -33.24 23.09
N HIS A 933 17.36 -33.00 22.05
CA HIS A 933 15.93 -32.75 22.17
C HIS A 933 15.06 -33.99 21.85
N GLU A 934 15.68 -35.08 21.40
CA GLU A 934 15.11 -36.43 21.33
C GLU A 934 15.21 -37.18 22.67
#